data_AF-A0A8C7AMI3-F1
#
_entry.id   AF-A0A8C7AMI3-F1
#
_cell.length_a   1.000
_cell.length_b   1.000
_cell.length_c   1.000
_cell.angle_alpha   90.00
_cell.angle_beta   90.00
_cell.angle_gamma   90.00
#
_symmetry.space_group_name_H-M   'P 1'
#
loop_
_entity.id
_entity.type
_entity.pdbx_description
1 polymer ?
#
loop_
_entity_poly.entity_id
_entity_poly.type
_entity_poly.pdbx_seq_one_letter_code
_entity_poly.pdbx_strand_id
1 'polypeptide(L)'
;MYPAGPAWPRLRILRALWALLAVLFASWRLWAFQDIQECTWQVVLNKFETVGKNGMSDRFFHQQPVATLDSVFRPLVDAPTDQGEKYLSFPYYLKINYSCNGEVSAVRKGHLTGLKPVVLVTFQSPVNFHHWKIEQLQIQMEAAPFRSEEQCTAEQVCVMSWYTPMPIKNGSVLMRVDVSSNGLGPFIPTKRFQVNINGFLQRQQDNTLHFTVGNEIFNLIPRYFMNVPSRPLWYTVDQAPVLILGGIPEEKSVLLTDTSFKDSFLVELNIDSCWVGSFYCPQAIFTATIYDAIATESTLFIRQNQLVYYFTGTYLTLHESNHGSGSWVRVLANECIKSLCPVHFHSNGSEYVMALTSGKREGYVHFGTITDHGEGQVQGCSGPHPSCPVFNCSITWAVFIAGDYILLMLVEIQDPTTRSYFQVVNFTVFSPAIVSDNLVILYTIPEFIPDARGLEFLMILGTESYTNFTMVPKGMFYNPYNNLLFIWGNFLLQSYNNENFIYLADFPKDQSIKYLVNSFHGETAIVTETEEIWYLLEGSYRMYRLFPSKAWEVHVSLQVMQQSSFYTRIETMVTLFYEDHQLYQLVYLMNGGQGRLVKRLVPVEQLLMYQQPGSHYLLEQRGNHLTLSFANFCPFTVMRLRDLPNPQIYTRQERYRAHPPRVLEPSGFHDQNSLAVYQGLVYYLLFLHSKYHKPYADPVHDSTWRWWKNKKVDQDYYFYLASNLQSASNVYIDMASYEKIYDLKAEHELPERIYLDKGTSYGFSIFVTVRGHSLEFQPERVDLGVVLADADCIEVVVNQKVLINRNSVLFWGNLMIPLLIGCPPGKRLAFDITYTVEYNRLQNKHYFDCVHVDPEMPCFLFRDTFYPFFLIQDLVTGESGSFQGSYVFKVVGGGPTMDTLIEYSEEEIYRFNSPLDKTNSLIWTTKNTTTTKDSAFNIMTHQSLGIEWLCLENSPCHDTIPHSIFAPEFFFKVLVSNRGVDKSTYCDHQLIFLLHIHGLPLSAERALFILMVSFIVFIGLVSLYIIFCLLLTPMVKACNILRWKINNIITSESYYTYKSSSRIFSGTSGTKSRASSSIGSSISSKVVEGNQ
;
A
#
# COMPACT_ATOMS: atom_id res chain seq x y z
N MET A 1 6.42 52.94 3.19
CA MET A 1 5.63 54.13 2.79
C MET A 1 5.28 54.00 1.32
N TYR A 2 4.00 54.05 0.96
CA TYR A 2 3.48 54.35 -0.38
C TYR A 2 2.16 55.13 -0.21
N PRO A 3 1.77 56.01 -1.17
CA PRO A 3 0.87 57.12 -0.90
C PRO A 3 -0.63 56.78 -0.99
N ALA A 4 -1.46 57.63 -0.37
CA ALA A 4 -2.91 57.52 -0.41
C ALA A 4 -3.51 58.03 -1.74
N GLY A 5 -4.43 57.23 -2.32
CA GLY A 5 -5.29 57.65 -3.43
C GLY A 5 -6.55 58.42 -2.96
N PRO A 6 -7.24 59.15 -3.85
CA PRO A 6 -8.24 60.15 -3.48
C PRO A 6 -9.59 59.54 -3.07
N ALA A 7 -10.23 60.14 -2.06
CA ALA A 7 -11.55 59.74 -1.58
C ALA A 7 -12.67 60.23 -2.51
N TRP A 8 -13.62 59.34 -2.85
CA TRP A 8 -14.87 59.67 -3.55
C TRP A 8 -16.08 59.71 -2.59
N PRO A 9 -17.13 60.51 -2.89
CA PRO A 9 -18.21 60.77 -1.93
C PRO A 9 -19.17 59.60 -1.70
N ARG A 10 -19.70 59.48 -0.47
CA ARG A 10 -20.58 58.39 -0.04
C ARG A 10 -22.01 58.48 -0.61
N LEU A 11 -22.26 57.88 -1.77
CA LEU A 11 -23.63 57.62 -2.26
C LEU A 11 -24.25 56.38 -1.58
N ARG A 12 -24.95 56.59 -0.46
CA ARG A 12 -25.67 55.53 0.28
C ARG A 12 -26.73 54.79 -0.56
N ILE A 13 -27.33 55.46 -1.54
CA ILE A 13 -28.39 54.91 -2.40
C ILE A 13 -27.85 53.75 -3.26
N LEU A 14 -26.63 53.87 -3.80
CA LEU A 14 -26.00 52.80 -4.58
C LEU A 14 -25.72 51.55 -3.74
N ARG A 15 -25.39 51.68 -2.44
CA ARG A 15 -25.22 50.51 -1.56
C ARG A 15 -26.54 49.80 -1.26
N ALA A 16 -27.64 50.55 -1.12
CA ALA A 16 -28.96 49.94 -0.95
C ALA A 16 -29.41 49.21 -2.23
N LEU A 17 -29.17 49.80 -3.41
CA LEU A 17 -29.46 49.17 -4.70
C LEU A 17 -28.58 47.95 -4.99
N TRP A 18 -27.28 48.00 -4.65
CA TRP A 18 -26.39 46.83 -4.72
C TRP A 18 -26.77 45.75 -3.71
N ALA A 19 -27.24 46.10 -2.50
CA ALA A 19 -27.74 45.11 -1.55
C ALA A 19 -29.04 44.47 -2.04
N LEU A 20 -29.97 45.24 -2.62
CA LEU A 20 -31.20 44.72 -3.23
C LEU A 20 -30.91 43.84 -4.46
N LEU A 21 -29.99 44.26 -5.33
CA LEU A 21 -29.51 43.42 -6.43
C LEU A 21 -28.81 42.16 -5.92
N ALA A 22 -27.98 42.25 -4.87
CA ALA A 22 -27.35 41.09 -4.26
C ALA A 22 -28.37 40.15 -3.61
N VAL A 23 -29.46 40.65 -3.02
CA VAL A 23 -30.55 39.84 -2.47
C VAL A 23 -31.39 39.20 -3.59
N LEU A 24 -31.66 39.92 -4.68
CA LEU A 24 -32.33 39.37 -5.87
C LEU A 24 -31.46 38.29 -6.54
N PHE A 25 -30.16 38.54 -6.74
CA PHE A 25 -29.21 37.54 -7.24
C PHE A 25 -28.98 36.38 -6.25
N ALA A 26 -29.05 36.61 -4.93
CA ALA A 26 -29.01 35.55 -3.94
C ALA A 26 -30.29 34.68 -4.00
N SER A 27 -31.45 35.28 -4.25
CA SER A 27 -32.69 34.53 -4.49
C SER A 27 -32.60 33.70 -5.79
N TRP A 28 -31.97 34.21 -6.84
CA TRP A 28 -31.68 33.42 -8.05
C TRP A 28 -30.64 32.30 -7.80
N ARG A 29 -29.63 32.51 -6.96
CA ARG A 29 -28.72 31.43 -6.52
C ARG A 29 -29.45 30.36 -5.70
N LEU A 30 -30.47 30.72 -4.93
CA LEU A 30 -31.30 29.76 -4.18
C LEU A 30 -32.30 29.00 -5.07
N TRP A 31 -32.64 29.55 -6.24
CA TRP A 31 -33.45 28.85 -7.26
C TRP A 31 -32.62 27.96 -8.19
N ALA A 32 -31.29 28.04 -8.15
CA ALA A 32 -30.37 27.12 -8.85
C ALA A 32 -30.21 25.75 -8.14
N PHE A 33 -31.27 25.29 -7.45
CA PHE A 33 -31.40 23.96 -6.84
C PHE A 33 -32.32 23.02 -7.63
N GLN A 34 -32.74 23.41 -8.85
CA GLN A 34 -33.43 22.53 -9.79
C GLN A 34 -32.47 22.06 -10.88
N ASP A 35 -32.51 20.76 -11.15
CA ASP A 35 -31.75 20.02 -12.15
C ASP A 35 -30.22 20.18 -12.09
N ILE A 36 -29.61 19.57 -11.06
CA ILE A 36 -28.25 19.05 -11.21
C ILE A 36 -28.32 18.01 -12.33
N GLN A 37 -27.78 18.32 -13.52
CA GLN A 37 -27.60 17.31 -14.56
C GLN A 37 -26.76 16.17 -13.98
N GLU A 38 -27.33 14.97 -13.94
CA GLU A 38 -26.59 13.77 -13.53
C GLU A 38 -25.48 13.51 -14.56
N CYS A 39 -24.27 13.93 -14.18
CA CYS A 39 -23.04 13.71 -14.92
C CYS A 39 -22.29 12.52 -14.32
N THR A 40 -21.71 11.67 -15.17
CA THR A 40 -20.94 10.50 -14.74
C THR A 40 -19.60 10.39 -15.47
N TRP A 41 -18.56 10.00 -14.73
CA TRP A 41 -17.24 9.71 -15.30
C TRP A 41 -17.25 8.43 -16.13
N GLN A 42 -16.74 8.53 -17.36
CA GLN A 42 -16.48 7.42 -18.26
C GLN A 42 -14.96 7.21 -18.33
N VAL A 43 -14.48 6.08 -17.82
CA VAL A 43 -13.05 5.76 -17.79
C VAL A 43 -12.82 4.39 -18.42
N VAL A 44 -11.82 4.30 -19.28
CA VAL A 44 -11.37 3.07 -19.94
C VAL A 44 -9.84 3.03 -19.96
N LEU A 45 -9.28 1.81 -20.02
CA LEU A 45 -7.84 1.60 -20.12
C LEU A 45 -7.45 1.54 -21.60
N ASN A 46 -6.37 2.24 -21.97
CA ASN A 46 -5.80 2.23 -23.32
C ASN A 46 -4.31 1.89 -23.23
N LYS A 47 -3.78 1.10 -24.17
CA LYS A 47 -2.32 1.01 -24.36
C LYS A 47 -1.75 2.36 -24.80
N PHE A 48 -0.49 2.62 -24.46
CA PHE A 48 0.21 3.83 -24.91
C PHE A 48 0.20 4.00 -26.44
N GLU A 49 0.36 2.91 -27.19
CA GLU A 49 0.31 2.85 -28.68
C GLU A 49 -1.10 3.15 -29.29
N THR A 50 -2.15 3.16 -28.47
CA THR A 50 -3.55 3.36 -28.89
C THR A 50 -4.17 4.65 -28.35
N VAL A 51 -3.38 5.51 -27.70
CA VAL A 51 -3.78 6.86 -27.30
C VAL A 51 -4.23 7.66 -28.53
N GLY A 52 -5.29 8.48 -28.37
CA GLY A 52 -5.88 9.26 -29.46
C GLY A 52 -6.95 8.54 -30.28
N LYS A 53 -6.95 7.19 -30.28
CA LYS A 53 -7.95 6.38 -30.98
C LYS A 53 -9.25 6.28 -30.19
N ASN A 54 -10.38 6.21 -30.89
CA ASN A 54 -11.72 6.08 -30.31
C ASN A 54 -12.24 4.64 -30.42
N GLY A 55 -13.19 4.28 -29.55
CA GLY A 55 -13.78 2.93 -29.49
C GLY A 55 -12.90 1.83 -28.88
N MET A 56 -11.59 2.05 -28.72
CA MET A 56 -10.65 1.09 -28.15
C MET A 56 -10.70 1.08 -26.61
N SER A 57 -10.79 -0.11 -26.02
CA SER A 57 -10.53 -0.40 -24.60
C SER A 57 -9.66 -1.65 -24.51
N ASP A 58 -8.58 -1.58 -23.74
CA ASP A 58 -7.63 -2.67 -23.52
C ASP A 58 -7.87 -3.35 -22.15
N ARG A 59 -7.45 -4.62 -22.01
CA ARG A 59 -7.40 -5.34 -20.72
C ARG A 59 -5.99 -5.23 -20.11
N PHE A 60 -5.89 -5.15 -18.78
CA PHE A 60 -4.61 -4.97 -18.07
C PHE A 60 -3.92 -6.32 -17.83
N PHE A 61 -3.10 -6.76 -18.79
CA PHE A 61 -2.34 -8.02 -18.65
C PHE A 61 -0.83 -7.80 -18.78
N HIS A 62 -0.40 -6.78 -19.56
CA HIS A 62 1.01 -6.52 -19.78
C HIS A 62 1.63 -5.84 -18.56
N GLN A 63 2.52 -6.55 -17.88
CA GLN A 63 3.13 -6.09 -16.62
C GLN A 63 4.51 -5.45 -16.82
N GLN A 64 5.18 -5.74 -17.93
CA GLN A 64 6.53 -5.21 -18.21
C GLN A 64 6.47 -3.76 -18.74
N PRO A 65 7.47 -2.93 -18.42
CA PRO A 65 7.66 -1.63 -19.09
C PRO A 65 7.89 -1.81 -20.60
N VAL A 66 7.33 -0.94 -21.43
CA VAL A 66 7.24 -1.17 -22.89
C VAL A 66 8.51 -0.78 -23.64
N ALA A 67 9.12 0.35 -23.29
CA ALA A 67 10.30 0.86 -23.99
C ALA A 67 11.18 1.75 -23.10
N THR A 68 12.48 1.82 -23.42
CA THR A 68 13.39 2.86 -22.91
C THR A 68 13.07 4.19 -23.58
N LEU A 69 12.75 5.19 -22.78
CA LEU A 69 12.38 6.54 -23.23
C LEU A 69 13.60 7.44 -23.50
N ASP A 70 14.81 6.88 -23.49
CA ASP A 70 16.07 7.54 -23.85
C ASP A 70 15.96 8.47 -25.08
N SER A 71 15.26 8.06 -26.13
CA SER A 71 15.10 8.88 -27.36
C SER A 71 14.30 10.17 -27.13
N VAL A 72 13.39 10.17 -26.17
CA VAL A 72 12.54 11.31 -25.79
C VAL A 72 13.22 12.16 -24.71
N PHE A 73 14.00 11.55 -23.80
CA PHE A 73 14.69 12.26 -22.71
C PHE A 73 16.05 12.85 -23.12
N ARG A 74 16.81 12.24 -24.04
CA ARG A 74 18.09 12.79 -24.53
C ARG A 74 18.00 14.23 -25.09
N PRO A 75 16.97 14.65 -25.87
CA PRO A 75 16.88 16.02 -26.34
C PRO A 75 16.50 17.05 -25.25
N LEU A 76 16.02 16.63 -24.07
CA LEU A 76 15.64 17.50 -22.96
C LEU A 76 16.84 18.03 -22.15
N VAL A 77 17.89 18.49 -22.84
CA VAL A 77 19.15 18.99 -22.23
C VAL A 77 18.92 20.27 -21.41
N ASP A 78 17.91 21.04 -21.80
CA ASP A 78 17.42 22.30 -21.26
C ASP A 78 16.30 22.13 -20.22
N ALA A 79 16.08 20.92 -19.75
CA ALA A 79 15.16 20.63 -18.65
C ALA A 79 15.94 20.07 -17.44
N PRO A 80 15.32 20.06 -16.25
CA PRO A 80 15.79 19.22 -15.16
C PRO A 80 15.57 17.74 -15.52
N THR A 81 16.47 17.18 -16.34
CA THR A 81 16.53 15.73 -16.69
C THR A 81 17.86 15.09 -16.24
N ASP A 82 17.82 13.78 -15.90
CA ASP A 82 18.95 12.86 -15.62
C ASP A 82 19.53 12.25 -16.90
N GLN A 83 20.62 12.75 -17.48
CA GLN A 83 21.17 12.17 -18.71
C GLN A 83 21.93 10.85 -18.52
N GLY A 84 22.33 10.50 -17.29
CA GLY A 84 22.91 9.20 -16.96
C GLY A 84 21.88 8.08 -16.73
N GLU A 85 20.60 8.43 -16.56
CA GLU A 85 19.53 7.52 -16.16
C GLU A 85 18.70 7.01 -17.34
N LYS A 86 18.20 5.78 -17.21
CA LYS A 86 17.36 5.12 -18.22
C LYS A 86 15.89 5.18 -17.81
N TYR A 87 15.14 6.10 -18.41
CA TYR A 87 13.71 6.24 -18.17
C TYR A 87 12.92 5.11 -18.86
N LEU A 88 11.98 4.53 -18.13
CA LEU A 88 11.09 3.46 -18.61
C LEU A 88 9.64 3.93 -18.66
N SER A 89 8.81 3.20 -19.38
CA SER A 89 7.41 3.54 -19.67
C SER A 89 6.44 2.44 -19.23
N PHE A 90 5.37 2.80 -18.55
CA PHE A 90 4.25 1.87 -18.30
C PHE A 90 3.49 1.53 -19.60
N PRO A 91 2.86 0.35 -19.70
CA PRO A 91 2.15 -0.05 -20.91
C PRO A 91 0.82 0.66 -21.18
N TYR A 92 0.19 1.24 -20.14
CA TYR A 92 -1.19 1.71 -20.21
C TYR A 92 -1.41 3.11 -19.66
N TYR A 93 -2.50 3.71 -20.14
CA TYR A 93 -3.05 4.98 -19.76
C TYR A 93 -4.54 4.83 -19.45
N LEU A 94 -5.05 5.59 -18.48
CA LEU A 94 -6.48 5.78 -18.26
C LEU A 94 -6.98 6.91 -19.16
N LYS A 95 -7.88 6.59 -20.10
CA LYS A 95 -8.63 7.54 -20.91
C LYS A 95 -9.89 7.96 -20.16
N ILE A 96 -10.00 9.25 -19.87
CA ILE A 96 -11.03 9.84 -19.01
C ILE A 96 -11.90 10.79 -19.85
N ASN A 97 -13.20 10.53 -19.80
CA ASN A 97 -14.29 11.31 -20.37
C ASN A 97 -15.41 11.47 -19.32
N TYR A 98 -16.43 12.25 -19.63
CA TYR A 98 -17.67 12.26 -18.85
C TYR A 98 -18.88 12.50 -19.76
N SER A 99 -20.05 12.06 -19.30
CA SER A 99 -21.34 12.25 -19.97
C SER A 99 -22.36 12.81 -19.00
N CYS A 100 -23.17 13.77 -19.46
CA CYS A 100 -24.31 14.32 -18.72
C CYS A 100 -25.58 14.15 -19.55
N ASN A 101 -26.71 13.90 -18.90
CA ASN A 101 -28.00 13.73 -19.60
C ASN A 101 -28.33 14.96 -20.48
N GLY A 102 -28.41 14.72 -21.80
CA GLY A 102 -28.78 15.73 -22.81
C GLY A 102 -27.63 16.44 -23.53
N GLU A 103 -26.35 16.24 -23.18
CA GLU A 103 -25.22 16.93 -23.84
C GLU A 103 -24.34 16.01 -24.70
N VAL A 104 -24.23 16.33 -26.00
CA VAL A 104 -23.43 15.57 -26.98
C VAL A 104 -21.93 15.92 -26.94
N SER A 105 -21.56 17.11 -26.46
CA SER A 105 -20.18 17.64 -26.47
C SER A 105 -19.65 18.02 -25.09
N ALA A 106 -20.09 17.29 -24.05
CA ALA A 106 -19.79 17.56 -22.64
C ALA A 106 -18.29 17.76 -22.35
N VAL A 107 -17.43 16.83 -22.77
CA VAL A 107 -15.97 16.84 -22.50
C VAL A 107 -15.31 18.17 -22.89
N ARG A 108 -15.61 18.71 -24.08
CA ARG A 108 -15.06 19.98 -24.57
C ARG A 108 -15.52 21.18 -23.73
N LYS A 109 -16.79 21.20 -23.31
CA LYS A 109 -17.34 22.22 -22.40
C LYS A 109 -16.62 22.20 -21.06
N GLY A 110 -16.32 21.00 -20.53
CA GLY A 110 -15.48 20.83 -19.34
C GLY A 110 -14.11 21.47 -19.49
N HIS A 111 -13.35 21.06 -20.51
CA HIS A 111 -12.01 21.61 -20.76
C HIS A 111 -12.00 23.15 -20.88
N LEU A 112 -12.93 23.72 -21.65
CA LEU A 112 -13.06 25.18 -21.82
C LEU A 112 -13.50 25.93 -20.54
N THR A 113 -14.11 25.24 -19.57
CA THR A 113 -14.44 25.80 -18.25
C THR A 113 -13.34 25.60 -17.21
N GLY A 114 -12.19 25.03 -17.60
CA GLY A 114 -11.06 24.76 -16.71
C GLY A 114 -11.19 23.48 -15.88
N LEU A 115 -12.15 22.60 -16.20
CA LEU A 115 -12.23 21.27 -15.59
C LEU A 115 -10.97 20.49 -15.92
N LYS A 116 -10.30 20.00 -14.87
CA LYS A 116 -9.21 19.04 -14.96
C LYS A 116 -9.55 17.84 -14.08
N PRO A 117 -9.66 16.63 -14.65
CA PRO A 117 -9.81 15.42 -13.86
C PRO A 117 -8.56 15.16 -13.03
N VAL A 118 -8.77 14.77 -11.77
CA VAL A 118 -7.73 14.38 -10.82
C VAL A 118 -7.94 12.90 -10.50
N VAL A 119 -6.90 12.11 -10.72
CA VAL A 119 -6.90 10.66 -10.52
C VAL A 119 -6.06 10.35 -9.28
N LEU A 120 -6.62 9.62 -8.33
CA LEU A 120 -5.88 9.06 -7.20
C LEU A 120 -5.81 7.54 -7.39
N VAL A 121 -4.60 7.00 -7.55
CA VAL A 121 -4.36 5.55 -7.61
C VAL A 121 -3.82 5.10 -6.26
N THR A 122 -4.50 4.15 -5.63
CA THR A 122 -4.08 3.47 -4.42
C THR A 122 -3.64 2.05 -4.78
N PHE A 123 -2.42 1.67 -4.43
CA PHE A 123 -1.90 0.32 -4.62
C PHE A 123 -2.25 -0.53 -3.40
N GLN A 124 -2.85 -1.71 -3.60
CA GLN A 124 -2.97 -2.66 -2.50
C GLN A 124 -1.63 -3.33 -2.20
N SER A 125 -1.45 -3.72 -0.94
CA SER A 125 -0.29 -4.49 -0.49
C SER A 125 -0.49 -5.97 -0.84
N PRO A 126 0.58 -6.69 -1.24
CA PRO A 126 0.47 -8.10 -1.59
C PRO A 126 0.11 -8.92 -0.35
N VAL A 127 -0.51 -10.08 -0.54
CA VAL A 127 -0.76 -10.99 0.59
C VAL A 127 0.56 -11.48 1.18
N ASN A 128 1.46 -11.95 0.32
CA ASN A 128 2.76 -12.46 0.73
C ASN A 128 3.80 -11.34 0.85
N PHE A 129 4.03 -10.91 2.09
CA PHE A 129 4.97 -9.85 2.40
C PHE A 129 6.41 -10.32 2.68
N HIS A 130 6.72 -11.62 2.52
CA HIS A 130 8.06 -12.14 2.81
C HIS A 130 9.12 -11.64 1.81
N HIS A 131 8.74 -11.48 0.53
CA HIS A 131 9.57 -10.84 -0.50
C HIS A 131 9.38 -9.31 -0.54
N TRP A 132 8.12 -8.87 -0.51
CA TRP A 132 7.73 -7.47 -0.64
C TRP A 132 7.21 -6.94 0.67
N LYS A 133 8.00 -6.11 1.37
CA LYS A 133 7.55 -5.52 2.63
C LYS A 133 6.29 -4.68 2.42
N ILE A 134 5.34 -4.74 3.36
CA ILE A 134 4.07 -4.02 3.27
C ILE A 134 4.31 -2.51 3.24
N GLU A 135 3.88 -1.87 2.16
CA GLU A 135 3.88 -0.43 1.97
C GLU A 135 2.46 0.04 1.63
N GLN A 136 2.04 1.18 2.18
CA GLN A 136 0.78 1.82 1.79
C GLN A 136 1.08 3.02 0.90
N LEU A 137 0.76 2.92 -0.39
CA LEU A 137 1.19 3.88 -1.41
C LEU A 137 0.00 4.42 -2.20
N GLN A 138 -0.02 5.74 -2.37
CA GLN A 138 -0.92 6.48 -3.24
C GLN A 138 -0.15 7.40 -4.17
N ILE A 139 -0.67 7.60 -5.38
CA ILE A 139 -0.24 8.67 -6.28
C ILE A 139 -1.42 9.43 -6.85
N GLN A 140 -1.40 10.76 -6.66
CA GLN A 140 -2.35 11.71 -7.20
C GLN A 140 -1.81 12.32 -8.49
N MET A 141 -2.54 12.16 -9.58
CA MET A 141 -2.16 12.57 -10.92
C MET A 141 -3.21 13.49 -11.55
N GLU A 142 -2.78 14.59 -12.15
CA GLU A 142 -3.64 15.43 -12.98
C GLU A 142 -3.73 14.85 -14.41
N ALA A 143 -4.92 14.82 -15.00
CA ALA A 143 -5.13 14.21 -16.31
C ALA A 143 -4.81 15.17 -17.47
N ALA A 144 -3.97 14.73 -18.40
CA ALA A 144 -3.46 15.50 -19.53
C ALA A 144 -4.48 15.58 -20.70
N PRO A 145 -4.89 16.76 -21.20
CA PRO A 145 -5.78 16.87 -22.35
C PRO A 145 -5.09 16.46 -23.66
N PHE A 146 -5.69 15.53 -24.42
CA PHE A 146 -5.17 15.04 -25.69
C PHE A 146 -6.26 15.10 -26.78
N ARG A 147 -5.86 15.47 -28.01
CA ARG A 147 -6.76 15.59 -29.16
C ARG A 147 -6.86 14.26 -29.91
N SER A 148 -8.08 13.77 -30.17
CA SER A 148 -8.27 12.54 -30.96
C SER A 148 -7.88 12.72 -32.43
N GLU A 149 -7.42 11.65 -33.08
CA GLU A 149 -6.88 11.66 -34.46
C GLU A 149 -7.95 11.77 -35.58
N GLU A 150 -9.24 11.93 -35.22
CA GLU A 150 -10.35 11.93 -36.18
C GLU A 150 -10.42 13.19 -37.05
N GLN A 151 -10.88 13.02 -38.30
CA GLN A 151 -11.10 14.11 -39.24
C GLN A 151 -12.25 15.02 -38.77
N CYS A 152 -11.87 16.22 -38.32
CA CYS A 152 -12.79 17.27 -37.88
C CYS A 152 -13.02 18.27 -39.02
N THR A 153 -14.29 18.55 -39.35
CA THR A 153 -14.67 19.51 -40.41
C THR A 153 -14.65 20.98 -39.96
N ALA A 154 -14.42 21.25 -38.67
CA ALA A 154 -14.31 22.58 -38.11
C ALA A 154 -12.88 22.88 -37.65
N GLU A 155 -12.46 24.14 -37.70
CA GLU A 155 -11.17 24.61 -37.17
C GLU A 155 -11.06 24.49 -35.63
N GLN A 156 -12.17 24.14 -34.96
CA GLN A 156 -12.25 23.97 -33.51
C GLN A 156 -12.38 22.49 -33.14
N VAL A 157 -11.64 22.05 -32.12
CA VAL A 157 -11.58 20.69 -31.58
C VAL A 157 -12.95 19.97 -31.61
N CYS A 158 -13.09 18.93 -32.43
CA CYS A 158 -14.29 18.09 -32.48
C CYS A 158 -14.33 17.09 -31.31
N VAL A 159 -13.24 16.36 -31.08
CA VAL A 159 -13.14 15.30 -30.07
C VAL A 159 -11.80 15.39 -29.33
N MET A 160 -11.86 15.27 -28.01
CA MET A 160 -10.71 15.17 -27.11
C MET A 160 -11.05 14.23 -25.95
N SER A 161 -10.03 13.76 -25.25
CA SER A 161 -10.16 13.08 -23.96
C SER A 161 -9.01 13.51 -23.05
N TRP A 162 -9.16 13.31 -21.73
CA TRP A 162 -8.01 13.40 -20.84
C TRP A 162 -7.34 12.03 -20.68
N TYR A 163 -6.03 12.04 -20.47
CA TYR A 163 -5.21 10.83 -20.33
C TYR A 163 -4.31 10.94 -19.10
N THR A 164 -4.28 9.88 -18.29
CA THR A 164 -3.40 9.78 -17.11
C THR A 164 -2.60 8.48 -17.19
N PRO A 165 -1.28 8.47 -16.92
CA PRO A 165 -0.50 7.23 -16.85
C PRO A 165 -1.14 6.22 -15.89
N MET A 166 -1.12 4.93 -16.22
CA MET A 166 -1.49 3.87 -15.28
C MET A 166 -0.22 3.21 -14.73
N PRO A 167 0.28 3.63 -13.55
CA PRO A 167 1.49 3.07 -12.97
C PRO A 167 1.29 1.62 -12.50
N ILE A 168 2.40 0.87 -12.52
CA ILE A 168 2.51 -0.51 -12.00
C ILE A 168 3.51 -0.50 -10.85
N LYS A 169 3.22 -1.27 -9.80
CA LYS A 169 4.10 -1.47 -8.65
C LYS A 169 4.33 -2.98 -8.46
N ASN A 170 5.56 -3.37 -8.17
CA ASN A 170 5.85 -4.75 -7.76
C ASN A 170 5.17 -5.05 -6.42
N GLY A 171 4.66 -6.27 -6.25
CA GLY A 171 3.80 -6.65 -5.14
C GLY A 171 2.39 -6.05 -5.16
N SER A 172 1.88 -5.57 -6.30
CA SER A 172 0.50 -5.03 -6.38
C SER A 172 -0.20 -5.47 -7.67
N VAL A 173 -1.23 -6.31 -7.54
CA VAL A 173 -2.08 -6.74 -8.67
C VAL A 173 -3.45 -6.04 -8.70
N LEU A 174 -3.86 -5.43 -7.59
CA LEU A 174 -5.13 -4.69 -7.45
C LEU A 174 -4.85 -3.22 -7.15
N MET A 175 -5.42 -2.32 -7.96
CA MET A 175 -5.30 -0.87 -7.77
C MET A 175 -6.68 -0.23 -7.68
N ARG A 176 -6.97 0.48 -6.59
CA ARG A 176 -8.21 1.24 -6.39
C ARG A 176 -8.01 2.65 -6.96
N VAL A 177 -8.89 3.09 -7.86
CA VAL A 177 -8.76 4.34 -8.62
C VAL A 177 -9.96 5.25 -8.37
N ASP A 178 -9.69 6.45 -7.84
CA ASP A 178 -10.68 7.51 -7.66
C ASP A 178 -10.48 8.60 -8.70
N VAL A 179 -11.55 8.96 -9.44
CA VAL A 179 -11.55 10.08 -10.39
C VAL A 179 -12.47 11.18 -9.90
N SER A 180 -11.92 12.38 -9.74
CA SER A 180 -12.57 13.55 -9.16
C SER A 180 -12.36 14.81 -10.02
N SER A 181 -13.14 15.86 -9.76
CA SER A 181 -12.98 17.18 -10.40
C SER A 181 -12.10 18.10 -9.56
N ASN A 182 -11.32 18.97 -10.21
CA ASN A 182 -10.61 20.10 -9.59
C ASN A 182 -11.53 21.22 -9.06
N GLY A 183 -12.85 21.02 -9.02
CA GLY A 183 -13.85 22.00 -8.54
C GLY A 183 -14.23 23.06 -9.57
N LEU A 184 -13.76 22.94 -10.82
CA LEU A 184 -14.12 23.80 -11.94
C LEU A 184 -14.99 23.05 -12.96
N GLY A 185 -15.80 23.78 -13.72
CA GLY A 185 -16.74 23.20 -14.68
C GLY A 185 -18.00 22.61 -14.04
N PRO A 186 -18.64 21.60 -14.66
CA PRO A 186 -19.84 20.96 -14.09
C PRO A 186 -19.51 20.15 -12.83
N PHE A 187 -20.49 20.04 -11.93
CA PHE A 187 -20.38 19.11 -10.80
C PHE A 187 -20.51 17.67 -11.31
N ILE A 188 -19.47 16.87 -11.09
CA ILE A 188 -19.44 15.44 -11.38
C ILE A 188 -19.03 14.75 -10.08
N PRO A 189 -19.84 13.84 -9.51
CA PRO A 189 -19.48 13.14 -8.29
C PRO A 189 -18.21 12.31 -8.51
N THR A 190 -17.38 12.17 -7.47
CA THR A 190 -16.20 11.30 -7.49
C THR A 190 -16.61 9.88 -7.84
N LYS A 191 -15.85 9.23 -8.73
CA LYS A 191 -16.07 7.83 -9.11
C LYS A 191 -14.89 6.99 -8.68
N ARG A 192 -15.14 6.06 -7.77
CA ARG A 192 -14.25 4.96 -7.37
C ARG A 192 -14.49 3.74 -8.25
N PHE A 193 -13.43 2.99 -8.56
CA PHE A 193 -13.48 1.67 -9.19
C PHE A 193 -12.13 0.96 -9.04
N GLN A 194 -12.11 -0.35 -9.22
CA GLN A 194 -10.88 -1.15 -9.21
C GLN A 194 -10.32 -1.32 -10.64
N VAL A 195 -8.99 -1.39 -10.74
CA VAL A 195 -8.23 -1.61 -11.96
C VAL A 195 -7.25 -2.76 -11.68
N ASN A 196 -7.58 -3.94 -12.21
CA ASN A 196 -6.98 -5.20 -11.77
C ASN A 196 -6.10 -5.79 -12.88
N ILE A 197 -4.94 -6.32 -12.49
CA ILE A 197 -4.06 -7.06 -13.41
C ILE A 197 -4.65 -8.46 -13.59
N ASN A 198 -4.89 -8.86 -14.84
CA ASN A 198 -5.47 -10.17 -15.16
C ASN A 198 -4.37 -11.16 -15.58
N GLY A 199 -3.86 -11.92 -14.61
CA GLY A 199 -2.82 -12.94 -14.82
C GLY A 199 -3.31 -14.22 -15.52
N PHE A 200 -4.60 -14.31 -15.85
CA PHE A 200 -5.20 -15.45 -16.57
C PHE A 200 -5.40 -15.16 -18.07
N LEU A 201 -4.79 -14.08 -18.59
CA LEU A 201 -4.74 -13.75 -20.01
C LEU A 201 -3.36 -14.01 -20.60
N GLN A 202 -3.34 -14.58 -21.81
CA GLN A 202 -2.13 -14.76 -22.62
C GLN A 202 -2.36 -14.22 -24.03
N ARG A 203 -1.29 -13.66 -24.62
CA ARG A 203 -1.27 -13.18 -26.00
C ARG A 203 -0.79 -14.29 -26.92
N GLN A 204 -1.58 -14.64 -27.94
CA GLN A 204 -1.19 -15.65 -28.93
C GLN A 204 -0.38 -15.03 -30.09
N GLN A 205 0.14 -15.89 -30.98
CA GLN A 205 0.98 -15.49 -32.12
C GLN A 205 0.26 -14.60 -33.15
N ASP A 206 -1.07 -14.69 -33.19
CA ASP A 206 -1.99 -13.89 -34.00
C ASP A 206 -2.27 -12.49 -33.40
N ASN A 207 -1.63 -12.16 -32.27
CA ASN A 207 -1.76 -10.92 -31.52
C ASN A 207 -3.07 -10.77 -30.70
N THR A 208 -3.93 -11.79 -30.65
CA THR A 208 -5.17 -11.76 -29.86
C THR A 208 -4.93 -12.14 -28.39
N LEU A 209 -5.89 -11.82 -27.52
CA LEU A 209 -5.88 -12.17 -26.10
C LEU A 209 -6.84 -13.32 -25.85
N HIS A 210 -6.33 -14.39 -25.24
CA HIS A 210 -7.11 -15.55 -24.83
C HIS A 210 -6.96 -15.79 -23.33
N PHE A 211 -8.00 -16.35 -22.70
CA PHE A 211 -7.91 -16.86 -21.34
C PHE A 211 -7.08 -18.15 -21.31
N THR A 212 -6.18 -18.29 -20.34
CA THR A 212 -5.40 -19.52 -20.15
C THR A 212 -6.21 -20.63 -19.48
N VAL A 213 -7.19 -20.24 -18.67
CA VAL A 213 -8.10 -21.14 -17.94
C VAL A 213 -9.10 -21.90 -18.83
N GLY A 214 -9.38 -21.41 -20.05
CA GLY A 214 -10.50 -21.88 -20.86
C GLY A 214 -10.81 -21.05 -22.10
N ASN A 215 -11.85 -21.44 -22.85
CA ASN A 215 -12.28 -20.77 -24.07
C ASN A 215 -13.45 -19.80 -23.81
N GLU A 216 -13.41 -18.59 -24.39
CA GLU A 216 -14.48 -17.59 -24.24
C GLU A 216 -15.71 -17.95 -25.10
N ILE A 217 -16.89 -18.01 -24.47
CA ILE A 217 -18.19 -18.22 -25.12
C ILE A 217 -18.87 -16.86 -25.30
N PHE A 218 -18.85 -16.34 -26.53
CA PHE A 218 -19.42 -15.02 -26.85
C PHE A 218 -20.96 -14.94 -26.81
N ASN A 219 -21.67 -16.08 -26.83
CA ASN A 219 -23.13 -16.13 -26.91
C ASN A 219 -23.78 -16.51 -25.57
N LEU A 220 -24.38 -15.54 -24.88
CA LEU A 220 -25.14 -15.74 -23.64
C LEU A 220 -26.52 -16.33 -23.93
N ILE A 221 -26.65 -17.66 -23.92
CA ILE A 221 -27.92 -18.37 -24.12
C ILE A 221 -28.82 -18.20 -22.87
N PRO A 222 -30.11 -17.86 -23.00
CA PRO A 222 -31.01 -17.68 -21.86
C PRO A 222 -31.06 -18.85 -20.87
N ARG A 223 -30.84 -20.09 -21.33
CA ARG A 223 -30.80 -21.31 -20.49
C ARG A 223 -29.77 -21.26 -19.34
N TYR A 224 -28.75 -20.41 -19.43
CA TYR A 224 -27.68 -20.32 -18.44
C TYR A 224 -28.07 -19.49 -17.19
N PHE A 225 -29.12 -18.67 -17.29
CA PHE A 225 -29.52 -17.71 -16.25
C PHE A 225 -31.03 -17.70 -15.96
N MET A 226 -31.89 -17.88 -16.97
CA MET A 226 -33.35 -17.86 -16.79
C MET A 226 -33.81 -18.99 -15.87
N ASN A 227 -34.54 -18.62 -14.80
CA ASN A 227 -35.03 -19.54 -13.76
C ASN A 227 -33.93 -20.35 -13.04
N VAL A 228 -32.67 -19.96 -13.16
CA VAL A 228 -31.56 -20.59 -12.43
C VAL A 228 -31.38 -19.85 -11.10
N PRO A 229 -31.29 -20.55 -9.95
CA PRO A 229 -31.09 -19.89 -8.67
C PRO A 229 -29.79 -19.09 -8.64
N SER A 230 -29.79 -18.02 -7.84
CA SER A 230 -28.61 -17.19 -7.58
C SER A 230 -27.49 -18.00 -6.89
N ARG A 231 -26.24 -17.51 -6.93
CA ARG A 231 -25.13 -18.16 -6.22
C ARG A 231 -24.31 -17.11 -5.45
N PRO A 232 -23.72 -17.45 -4.29
CA PRO A 232 -22.76 -16.59 -3.63
C PRO A 232 -21.50 -16.41 -4.50
N LEU A 233 -20.82 -15.29 -4.30
CA LEU A 233 -19.53 -14.99 -4.91
C LEU A 233 -18.45 -15.16 -3.83
N TRP A 234 -17.47 -16.03 -4.07
CA TRP A 234 -16.44 -16.36 -3.08
C TRP A 234 -15.05 -15.92 -3.53
N TYR A 235 -14.41 -15.09 -2.71
CA TYR A 235 -13.10 -14.51 -2.98
C TYR A 235 -12.42 -14.06 -1.69
N THR A 236 -11.09 -13.87 -1.74
CA THR A 236 -10.34 -13.16 -0.70
C THR A 236 -10.56 -11.65 -0.84
N VAL A 237 -11.04 -11.03 0.24
CA VAL A 237 -11.57 -9.67 0.24
C VAL A 237 -10.46 -8.66 0.02
N ASP A 238 -10.70 -7.68 -0.86
CA ASP A 238 -9.74 -6.66 -1.34
C ASP A 238 -8.42 -7.19 -1.95
N GLN A 239 -8.27 -8.51 -2.14
CA GLN A 239 -7.04 -9.13 -2.66
C GLN A 239 -7.22 -9.83 -4.02
N ALA A 240 -8.36 -10.49 -4.28
CA ALA A 240 -8.56 -11.21 -5.54
C ALA A 240 -8.75 -10.26 -6.75
N PRO A 241 -7.84 -10.23 -7.75
CA PRO A 241 -7.95 -9.32 -8.90
C PRO A 241 -8.97 -9.79 -9.94
N VAL A 242 -9.27 -11.08 -9.99
CA VAL A 242 -10.20 -11.70 -10.95
C VAL A 242 -11.22 -12.54 -10.20
N LEU A 243 -12.50 -12.27 -10.43
CA LEU A 243 -13.61 -12.94 -9.76
C LEU A 243 -14.23 -13.97 -10.70
N ILE A 244 -14.61 -15.14 -10.15
CA ILE A 244 -15.26 -16.22 -10.87
C ILE A 244 -16.57 -16.64 -10.18
N LEU A 245 -17.60 -16.93 -10.98
CA LEU A 245 -18.89 -17.41 -10.51
C LEU A 245 -19.28 -18.71 -11.22
N GLY A 246 -19.49 -19.77 -10.45
CA GLY A 246 -19.96 -21.08 -10.93
C GLY A 246 -21.48 -21.17 -11.09
N GLY A 247 -21.98 -22.40 -11.10
CA GLY A 247 -23.41 -22.73 -11.11
C GLY A 247 -24.11 -22.62 -12.46
N ILE A 248 -23.38 -22.60 -13.58
CA ILE A 248 -24.01 -22.65 -14.91
C ILE A 248 -24.54 -24.08 -15.16
N PRO A 249 -25.86 -24.29 -15.36
CA PRO A 249 -26.43 -25.63 -15.40
C PRO A 249 -25.92 -26.46 -16.58
N GLU A 250 -25.43 -27.67 -16.29
CA GLU A 250 -24.94 -28.66 -17.25
C GLU A 250 -23.84 -28.17 -18.20
N GLU A 251 -23.06 -27.18 -17.78
CA GLU A 251 -21.89 -26.68 -18.50
C GLU A 251 -20.69 -26.61 -17.55
N LYS A 252 -19.50 -26.99 -18.04
CA LYS A 252 -18.22 -26.76 -17.33
C LYS A 252 -17.71 -25.32 -17.51
N SER A 253 -18.63 -24.36 -17.42
CA SER A 253 -18.39 -22.94 -17.68
C SER A 253 -18.54 -22.10 -16.42
N VAL A 254 -17.73 -21.05 -16.32
CA VAL A 254 -17.81 -20.04 -15.25
C VAL A 254 -17.99 -18.65 -15.84
N LEU A 255 -18.61 -17.74 -15.10
CA LEU A 255 -18.62 -16.32 -15.42
C LEU A 255 -17.41 -15.66 -14.76
N LEU A 256 -16.51 -15.07 -15.55
CA LEU A 256 -15.25 -14.48 -15.12
C LEU A 256 -15.26 -12.96 -15.34
N THR A 257 -14.68 -12.19 -14.42
CA THR A 257 -14.53 -10.74 -14.54
C THR A 257 -13.25 -10.23 -13.87
N ASP A 258 -12.61 -9.24 -14.49
CA ASP A 258 -11.50 -8.43 -13.98
C ASP A 258 -11.93 -6.96 -13.68
N THR A 259 -13.24 -6.70 -13.71
CA THR A 259 -13.85 -5.36 -13.52
C THR A 259 -15.11 -5.41 -12.64
N SER A 260 -15.14 -6.35 -11.68
CA SER A 260 -16.25 -6.55 -10.73
C SER A 260 -17.64 -6.63 -11.41
N PHE A 261 -17.73 -7.37 -12.52
CA PHE A 261 -18.92 -7.55 -13.37
C PHE A 261 -19.44 -6.28 -14.06
N LYS A 262 -18.62 -5.24 -14.23
CA LYS A 262 -18.89 -4.20 -15.24
C LYS A 262 -18.82 -4.81 -16.64
N ASP A 263 -17.74 -5.53 -16.91
CA ASP A 263 -17.56 -6.40 -18.07
C ASP A 263 -17.48 -7.85 -17.56
N SER A 264 -18.11 -8.80 -18.25
CA SER A 264 -18.23 -10.20 -17.79
C SER A 264 -18.14 -11.19 -18.93
N PHE A 265 -17.30 -12.22 -18.78
CA PHE A 265 -16.96 -13.18 -19.83
C PHE A 265 -17.40 -14.58 -19.41
N LEU A 266 -18.16 -15.29 -20.25
CA LEU A 266 -18.49 -16.70 -20.01
C LEU A 266 -17.33 -17.55 -20.56
N VAL A 267 -16.70 -18.37 -19.72
CA VAL A 267 -15.49 -19.13 -20.10
C VAL A 267 -15.71 -20.62 -19.83
N GLU A 268 -15.60 -21.44 -20.88
CA GLU A 268 -15.62 -22.90 -20.80
C GLU A 268 -14.25 -23.41 -20.34
N LEU A 269 -14.18 -24.14 -19.24
CA LEU A 269 -12.91 -24.49 -18.61
C LEU A 269 -12.21 -25.66 -19.30
N ASN A 270 -10.89 -25.54 -19.46
CA ASN A 270 -10.02 -26.60 -19.99
C ASN A 270 -9.68 -27.67 -18.93
N ILE A 271 -10.72 -28.18 -18.26
CA ILE A 271 -10.65 -29.36 -17.37
C ILE A 271 -10.93 -30.66 -18.11
N ASP A 272 -10.58 -31.77 -17.46
CA ASP A 272 -10.83 -33.15 -17.90
C ASP A 272 -12.33 -33.43 -18.16
N SER A 273 -12.60 -34.59 -18.76
CA SER A 273 -13.97 -35.04 -19.09
C SER A 273 -14.90 -35.05 -17.87
N CYS A 274 -16.08 -34.44 -18.01
CA CYS A 274 -17.13 -34.35 -16.98
C CYS A 274 -17.66 -35.71 -16.48
N TRP A 275 -17.28 -36.81 -17.13
CA TRP A 275 -17.59 -38.19 -16.75
C TRP A 275 -16.55 -38.82 -15.81
N VAL A 276 -15.50 -38.08 -15.44
CA VAL A 276 -14.48 -38.53 -14.49
C VAL A 276 -14.90 -38.13 -13.07
N GLY A 277 -15.16 -39.13 -12.23
CA GLY A 277 -15.33 -38.96 -10.78
C GLY A 277 -14.27 -39.74 -10.02
N SER A 278 -14.13 -39.49 -8.72
CA SER A 278 -13.29 -40.33 -7.87
C SER A 278 -13.94 -41.71 -7.70
N PHE A 279 -13.17 -42.78 -7.91
CA PHE A 279 -13.64 -44.17 -8.06
C PHE A 279 -14.42 -44.74 -6.85
N TYR A 280 -14.37 -44.09 -5.69
CA TYR A 280 -14.95 -44.58 -4.43
C TYR A 280 -16.09 -43.72 -3.88
N CYS A 281 -16.49 -42.65 -4.58
CA CYS A 281 -17.51 -41.73 -4.08
C CYS A 281 -18.93 -42.16 -4.48
N PRO A 282 -19.93 -42.01 -3.58
CA PRO A 282 -21.32 -42.21 -3.95
C PRO A 282 -21.74 -41.16 -5.00
N GLN A 283 -22.28 -41.63 -6.12
CA GLN A 283 -22.72 -40.80 -7.25
C GLN A 283 -24.20 -41.04 -7.49
N ALA A 284 -25.01 -39.98 -7.41
CA ALA A 284 -26.43 -40.02 -7.76
C ALA A 284 -26.63 -39.71 -9.26
N ILE A 285 -26.03 -38.60 -9.73
CA ILE A 285 -26.06 -38.12 -11.12
C ILE A 285 -24.73 -37.39 -11.38
N PHE A 286 -24.13 -37.56 -12.56
CA PHE A 286 -23.02 -36.71 -13.02
C PHE A 286 -23.58 -35.44 -13.68
N THR A 287 -23.05 -34.28 -13.31
CA THR A 287 -23.32 -33.01 -14.01
C THR A 287 -22.02 -32.39 -14.50
N ALA A 288 -22.08 -31.60 -15.58
CA ALA A 288 -20.92 -30.80 -15.99
C ALA A 288 -20.73 -29.51 -15.17
N THR A 289 -21.75 -29.13 -14.38
CA THR A 289 -21.81 -27.92 -13.56
C THR A 289 -20.59 -27.77 -12.63
N ILE A 290 -19.94 -26.61 -12.69
CA ILE A 290 -19.00 -26.17 -11.65
C ILE A 290 -19.80 -25.68 -10.45
N TYR A 291 -19.80 -26.42 -9.34
CA TYR A 291 -20.63 -26.09 -8.17
C TYR A 291 -20.00 -24.97 -7.35
N ASP A 292 -18.72 -25.13 -7.00
CA ASP A 292 -18.00 -24.19 -6.16
C ASP A 292 -16.90 -23.52 -6.98
N ALA A 293 -16.69 -22.22 -6.73
CA ALA A 293 -15.68 -21.40 -7.39
C ALA A 293 -15.17 -20.36 -6.39
N ILE A 294 -13.86 -20.33 -6.12
CA ILE A 294 -13.20 -19.42 -5.18
C ILE A 294 -12.03 -18.74 -5.88
N ALA A 295 -11.95 -17.41 -5.79
CA ALA A 295 -10.82 -16.62 -6.26
C ALA A 295 -9.89 -16.19 -5.10
N THR A 296 -8.59 -16.12 -5.39
CA THR A 296 -7.54 -15.64 -4.47
C THR A 296 -6.65 -14.62 -5.21
N GLU A 297 -5.61 -14.05 -4.59
CA GLU A 297 -4.70 -13.09 -5.24
C GLU A 297 -4.08 -13.66 -6.53
N SER A 298 -3.61 -14.91 -6.47
CA SER A 298 -2.86 -15.55 -7.56
C SER A 298 -3.49 -16.84 -8.12
N THR A 299 -4.39 -17.50 -7.39
CA THR A 299 -4.95 -18.81 -7.77
C THR A 299 -6.49 -18.83 -7.84
N LEU A 300 -7.04 -19.70 -8.68
CA LEU A 300 -8.47 -19.99 -8.76
C LEU A 300 -8.72 -21.43 -8.33
N PHE A 301 -9.70 -21.67 -7.48
CA PHE A 301 -10.15 -23.01 -7.08
C PHE A 301 -11.57 -23.26 -7.59
N ILE A 302 -11.83 -24.48 -8.05
CA ILE A 302 -13.15 -24.92 -8.49
C ILE A 302 -13.45 -26.34 -7.99
N ARG A 303 -14.75 -26.64 -7.81
CA ARG A 303 -15.25 -28.02 -7.62
C ARG A 303 -16.22 -28.40 -8.73
N GLN A 304 -15.93 -29.51 -9.41
CA GLN A 304 -16.86 -30.19 -10.31
C GLN A 304 -17.20 -31.56 -9.70
N ASN A 305 -18.48 -31.82 -9.45
CA ASN A 305 -18.95 -33.00 -8.71
C ASN A 305 -18.20 -33.15 -7.36
N GLN A 306 -17.35 -34.18 -7.18
CA GLN A 306 -16.52 -34.36 -5.98
C GLN A 306 -15.04 -33.98 -6.17
N LEU A 307 -14.63 -33.55 -7.37
CA LEU A 307 -13.24 -33.27 -7.71
C LEU A 307 -12.92 -31.78 -7.55
N VAL A 308 -11.76 -31.49 -6.96
CA VAL A 308 -11.24 -30.14 -6.77
C VAL A 308 -10.08 -29.90 -7.73
N TYR A 309 -10.08 -28.73 -8.36
CA TYR A 309 -9.01 -28.28 -9.23
C TYR A 309 -8.55 -26.88 -8.81
N TYR A 310 -7.27 -26.58 -9.03
CA TYR A 310 -6.74 -25.23 -8.95
C TYR A 310 -6.03 -24.81 -10.24
N PHE A 311 -5.91 -23.50 -10.44
CA PHE A 311 -5.15 -22.89 -11.54
C PHE A 311 -4.42 -21.64 -11.04
N THR A 312 -3.11 -21.57 -11.26
CA THR A 312 -2.26 -20.42 -10.89
C THR A 312 -2.08 -19.46 -12.05
N GLY A 313 -2.35 -18.17 -11.86
CA GLY A 313 -2.16 -17.13 -12.88
C GLY A 313 -0.69 -16.73 -13.05
N THR A 314 -0.37 -16.06 -14.16
CA THR A 314 0.98 -15.56 -14.46
C THR A 314 1.11 -14.09 -14.02
N TYR A 315 1.73 -13.85 -12.86
CA TYR A 315 1.93 -12.52 -12.29
C TYR A 315 3.41 -12.18 -12.11
N LEU A 316 3.97 -11.46 -13.09
CA LEU A 316 5.35 -10.94 -13.07
C LEU A 316 5.57 -9.91 -11.95
N THR A 317 4.51 -9.23 -11.52
CA THR A 317 4.53 -8.26 -10.42
C THR A 317 4.61 -8.90 -9.04
N LEU A 318 4.14 -10.15 -8.86
CA LEU A 318 4.17 -10.85 -7.58
C LEU A 318 5.48 -11.60 -7.38
N HIS A 319 5.91 -12.44 -8.33
CA HIS A 319 7.18 -13.16 -8.21
C HIS A 319 7.75 -13.54 -9.59
N GLU A 320 9.05 -13.29 -9.82
CA GLU A 320 9.69 -13.52 -11.14
C GLU A 320 9.71 -15.00 -11.57
N SER A 321 9.66 -15.95 -10.63
CA SER A 321 9.60 -17.39 -10.95
C SER A 321 8.18 -17.97 -11.05
N ASN A 322 7.12 -17.16 -10.92
CA ASN A 322 5.75 -17.63 -11.07
C ASN A 322 5.41 -17.86 -12.55
N HIS A 323 5.93 -18.96 -13.10
CA HIS A 323 5.37 -19.59 -14.28
C HIS A 323 3.96 -20.06 -13.92
N GLY A 324 2.93 -19.33 -14.37
CA GLY A 324 1.54 -19.72 -14.18
C GLY A 324 1.25 -21.11 -14.76
N SER A 325 0.22 -21.77 -14.26
CA SER A 325 -0.06 -23.15 -14.65
C SER A 325 -0.43 -23.24 -16.13
N GLY A 326 0.13 -24.21 -16.84
CA GLY A 326 -0.23 -24.49 -18.24
C GLY A 326 -1.61 -25.17 -18.40
N SER A 327 -2.13 -25.75 -17.32
CA SER A 327 -3.43 -26.45 -17.28
C SER A 327 -4.02 -26.44 -15.87
N TRP A 328 -5.29 -26.84 -15.73
CA TRP A 328 -5.88 -27.06 -14.41
C TRP A 328 -5.20 -28.26 -13.72
N VAL A 329 -4.82 -28.09 -12.45
CA VAL A 329 -4.22 -29.14 -11.64
C VAL A 329 -5.27 -29.73 -10.70
N ARG A 330 -5.43 -31.06 -10.72
CA ARG A 330 -6.41 -31.77 -9.88
C ARG A 330 -5.79 -32.13 -8.53
N VAL A 331 -6.47 -31.77 -7.45
CA VAL A 331 -6.06 -32.08 -6.06
C VAL A 331 -7.09 -32.96 -5.37
N LEU A 332 -6.67 -33.62 -4.28
CA LEU A 332 -7.52 -34.50 -3.45
C LEU A 332 -8.29 -35.58 -4.25
N ALA A 333 -7.74 -36.06 -5.38
CA ALA A 333 -8.44 -36.95 -6.32
C ALA A 333 -8.93 -38.30 -5.72
N ASN A 334 -8.38 -38.72 -4.58
CA ASN A 334 -8.76 -39.94 -3.85
C ASN A 334 -9.84 -39.70 -2.78
N GLU A 335 -10.20 -38.44 -2.52
CA GLU A 335 -11.19 -38.03 -1.51
C GLU A 335 -12.51 -37.63 -2.18
N CYS A 336 -13.60 -37.68 -1.41
CA CYS A 336 -14.92 -37.21 -1.85
C CYS A 336 -15.19 -35.84 -1.25
N ILE A 337 -15.03 -34.77 -2.02
CA ILE A 337 -15.27 -33.41 -1.51
C ILE A 337 -16.76 -33.03 -1.64
N LYS A 338 -17.35 -32.65 -0.51
CA LYS A 338 -18.74 -32.21 -0.32
C LYS A 338 -18.92 -30.75 -0.79
N SER A 339 -18.02 -29.88 -0.32
CA SER A 339 -18.02 -28.45 -0.59
C SER A 339 -16.65 -27.84 -0.33
N LEU A 340 -16.37 -26.70 -0.97
CA LEU A 340 -15.30 -25.77 -0.63
C LEU A 340 -15.87 -24.65 0.24
N CYS A 341 -15.18 -24.32 1.33
CA CYS A 341 -15.52 -23.18 2.19
C CYS A 341 -14.45 -22.08 1.99
N PRO A 342 -14.86 -20.84 1.67
CA PRO A 342 -13.92 -19.73 1.50
C PRO A 342 -13.32 -19.28 2.83
N VAL A 343 -12.08 -18.81 2.79
CA VAL A 343 -11.50 -17.97 3.84
C VAL A 343 -11.39 -16.57 3.27
N HIS A 344 -12.12 -15.61 3.85
CA HIS A 344 -12.23 -14.26 3.29
C HIS A 344 -11.00 -13.38 3.53
N PHE A 345 -10.19 -13.72 4.54
CA PHE A 345 -9.03 -12.94 4.97
C PHE A 345 -7.75 -13.77 4.94
N HIS A 346 -6.68 -13.16 4.43
CA HIS A 346 -5.34 -13.70 4.52
C HIS A 346 -4.75 -13.48 5.94
N SER A 347 -3.74 -14.26 6.30
CA SER A 347 -2.96 -14.04 7.53
C SER A 347 -1.53 -14.51 7.35
N ASN A 348 -0.60 -13.88 8.07
CA ASN A 348 0.81 -14.26 8.14
C ASN A 348 1.44 -14.61 6.78
N GLY A 349 1.22 -13.76 5.77
CA GLY A 349 1.81 -13.90 4.44
C GLY A 349 1.12 -14.91 3.50
N SER A 350 0.01 -15.51 3.92
CA SER A 350 -0.63 -16.64 3.21
C SER A 350 -2.15 -16.45 3.02
N GLU A 351 -2.68 -16.95 1.90
CA GLU A 351 -4.13 -17.16 1.69
C GLU A 351 -4.51 -18.61 2.01
N TYR A 352 -5.80 -18.87 2.28
CA TYR A 352 -6.27 -20.17 2.75
C TYR A 352 -7.56 -20.61 2.04
N VAL A 353 -7.73 -21.92 1.85
CA VAL A 353 -8.95 -22.53 1.30
C VAL A 353 -9.27 -23.82 2.05
N MET A 354 -10.54 -24.04 2.39
CA MET A 354 -10.98 -25.26 3.08
C MET A 354 -11.81 -26.15 2.16
N ALA A 355 -11.63 -27.47 2.27
CA ALA A 355 -12.45 -28.46 1.58
C ALA A 355 -13.03 -29.48 2.58
N LEU A 356 -14.36 -29.59 2.60
CA LEU A 356 -15.10 -30.51 3.46
C LEU A 356 -15.30 -31.86 2.75
N THR A 357 -15.10 -32.96 3.46
CA THR A 357 -15.18 -34.32 2.91
C THR A 357 -16.55 -34.99 3.14
N SER A 358 -16.80 -36.08 2.42
CA SER A 358 -18.00 -36.94 2.53
C SER A 358 -17.63 -38.43 2.38
N GLY A 359 -18.56 -39.32 2.72
CA GLY A 359 -18.40 -40.76 2.51
C GLY A 359 -17.42 -41.39 3.50
N LYS A 360 -16.38 -42.10 3.01
CA LYS A 360 -15.47 -42.88 3.88
C LYS A 360 -14.70 -42.02 4.89
N ARG A 361 -14.47 -40.74 4.59
CA ARG A 361 -13.84 -39.76 5.48
C ARG A 361 -14.79 -38.61 5.76
N GLU A 362 -16.09 -38.85 5.89
CA GLU A 362 -17.00 -37.82 6.36
C GLU A 362 -16.58 -37.30 7.74
N GLY A 363 -16.67 -35.98 7.96
CA GLY A 363 -16.21 -35.34 9.19
C GLY A 363 -14.73 -34.91 9.21
N TYR A 364 -14.04 -34.92 8.07
CA TYR A 364 -12.66 -34.40 7.93
C TYR A 364 -12.66 -33.06 7.19
N VAL A 365 -11.61 -32.26 7.40
CA VAL A 365 -11.37 -30.98 6.73
C VAL A 365 -9.96 -30.99 6.14
N HIS A 366 -9.85 -30.66 4.85
CA HIS A 366 -8.57 -30.36 4.21
C HIS A 366 -8.35 -28.86 4.18
N PHE A 367 -7.12 -28.43 4.43
CA PHE A 367 -6.73 -27.04 4.59
C PHE A 367 -5.61 -26.69 3.62
N GLY A 368 -5.93 -25.93 2.57
CA GLY A 368 -4.94 -25.43 1.62
C GLY A 368 -4.35 -24.12 2.09
N THR A 369 -3.02 -24.02 1.99
CA THR A 369 -2.27 -22.77 2.20
C THR A 369 -1.64 -22.35 0.88
N ILE A 370 -1.82 -21.09 0.48
CA ILE A 370 -1.30 -20.51 -0.75
C ILE A 370 -0.18 -19.53 -0.36
N THR A 371 1.00 -19.69 -0.95
CA THR A 371 2.21 -18.86 -0.77
C THR A 371 2.97 -18.74 -2.09
N ASP A 372 3.76 -17.69 -2.31
CA ASP A 372 4.49 -17.53 -3.60
C ASP A 372 5.62 -18.53 -3.83
N HIS A 373 6.03 -19.29 -2.80
CA HIS A 373 7.20 -20.17 -2.89
C HIS A 373 6.94 -21.50 -3.65
N GLY A 374 5.71 -21.75 -4.11
CA GLY A 374 5.40 -22.93 -4.91
C GLY A 374 3.90 -23.20 -5.01
N GLU A 375 3.57 -24.25 -5.77
CA GLU A 375 2.21 -24.77 -5.96
C GLU A 375 1.38 -24.74 -4.66
N GLY A 376 0.14 -24.25 -4.74
CA GLY A 376 -0.76 -24.16 -3.59
C GLY A 376 -0.96 -25.53 -2.93
N GLN A 377 -0.20 -25.79 -1.86
CA GLN A 377 -0.23 -27.07 -1.19
C GLN A 377 -1.53 -27.17 -0.40
N VAL A 378 -2.46 -27.93 -0.96
CA VAL A 378 -3.55 -28.55 -0.20
C VAL A 378 -2.96 -29.66 0.65
N GLN A 379 -2.18 -29.26 1.64
CA GLN A 379 -1.63 -30.17 2.64
C GLN A 379 -2.82 -30.68 3.44
N GLY A 380 -3.05 -31.99 3.40
CA GLY A 380 -4.03 -32.58 4.31
C GLY A 380 -3.58 -32.28 5.74
N CYS A 381 -4.44 -31.62 6.52
CA CYS A 381 -4.35 -31.67 7.97
C CYS A 381 -4.66 -33.11 8.41
N SER A 382 -3.72 -34.03 8.19
CA SER A 382 -3.64 -35.28 8.93
C SER A 382 -3.07 -34.98 10.32
N GLY A 383 -3.73 -34.06 11.03
CA GLY A 383 -3.61 -33.97 12.48
C GLY A 383 -4.05 -35.31 13.06
N PRO A 384 -3.28 -35.92 13.97
CA PRO A 384 -3.62 -37.23 14.50
C PRO A 384 -4.88 -37.12 15.38
N HIS A 385 -5.97 -37.74 14.91
CA HIS A 385 -7.29 -37.82 15.56
C HIS A 385 -8.12 -36.51 15.61
N PRO A 386 -9.11 -36.37 14.72
CA PRO A 386 -10.44 -35.98 15.17
C PRO A 386 -11.06 -37.19 15.89
N SER A 387 -10.89 -37.27 17.20
CA SER A 387 -11.69 -38.17 18.04
C SER A 387 -13.13 -37.64 18.08
N CYS A 388 -13.88 -37.81 16.99
CA CYS A 388 -15.31 -38.07 17.09
C CYS A 388 -15.45 -39.52 17.56
N PRO A 389 -15.71 -39.79 18.86
CA PRO A 389 -15.70 -41.15 19.39
C PRO A 389 -17.00 -41.92 19.05
N VAL A 390 -17.80 -41.37 18.14
CA VAL A 390 -19.16 -41.77 17.83
C VAL A 390 -19.26 -41.90 16.32
N PHE A 391 -19.63 -43.09 15.88
CA PHE A 391 -19.99 -43.34 14.48
C PHE A 391 -21.17 -42.43 14.11
N ASN A 392 -21.12 -41.79 12.93
CA ASN A 392 -22.11 -40.86 12.34
C ASN A 392 -21.99 -39.37 12.77
N CYS A 393 -20.96 -38.69 12.27
CA CYS A 393 -20.75 -37.25 12.41
C CYS A 393 -20.43 -36.62 11.05
N SER A 394 -21.09 -35.51 10.69
CA SER A 394 -20.90 -34.79 9.42
C SER A 394 -20.62 -33.31 9.68
N ILE A 395 -19.71 -32.71 8.91
CA ILE A 395 -19.48 -31.25 8.96
C ILE A 395 -20.36 -30.58 7.90
N THR A 396 -21.16 -29.62 8.31
CA THR A 396 -22.06 -28.84 7.44
C THR A 396 -21.35 -27.62 6.87
N TRP A 397 -20.55 -26.93 7.70
CA TRP A 397 -19.81 -25.74 7.32
C TRP A 397 -18.59 -25.53 8.22
N ALA A 398 -17.57 -24.82 7.72
CA ALA A 398 -16.40 -24.42 8.51
C ALA A 398 -15.98 -22.97 8.22
N VAL A 399 -15.45 -22.29 9.23
CA VAL A 399 -14.90 -20.94 9.17
C VAL A 399 -13.52 -20.94 9.83
N PHE A 400 -12.52 -20.39 9.15
CA PHE A 400 -11.17 -20.25 9.69
C PHE A 400 -10.90 -18.79 10.07
N ILE A 401 -10.57 -18.56 11.34
CA ILE A 401 -10.17 -17.27 11.89
C ILE A 401 -8.64 -17.21 11.81
N ALA A 402 -8.16 -16.61 10.72
CA ALA A 402 -6.76 -16.70 10.32
C ALA A 402 -5.78 -15.93 11.24
N GLY A 403 -6.26 -14.98 12.05
CA GLY A 403 -5.45 -14.29 13.05
C GLY A 403 -5.08 -15.19 14.24
N ASP A 404 -6.06 -15.91 14.77
CA ASP A 404 -5.93 -16.74 15.98
C ASP A 404 -5.62 -18.22 15.70
N TYR A 405 -5.54 -18.60 14.41
CA TYR A 405 -5.44 -19.99 13.96
C TYR A 405 -6.59 -20.89 14.48
N ILE A 406 -7.78 -20.31 14.66
CA ILE A 406 -8.98 -21.00 15.14
C ILE A 406 -9.81 -21.51 13.96
N LEU A 407 -10.19 -22.78 13.99
CA LEU A 407 -11.15 -23.40 13.08
C LEU A 407 -12.49 -23.61 13.80
N LEU A 408 -13.53 -22.89 13.37
CA LEU A 408 -14.90 -23.07 13.82
C LEU A 408 -15.63 -24.03 12.87
N MET A 409 -16.21 -25.10 13.40
CA MET A 409 -16.93 -26.11 12.63
C MET A 409 -18.38 -26.23 13.08
N LEU A 410 -19.30 -26.25 12.12
CA LEU A 410 -20.70 -26.58 12.32
C LEU A 410 -20.88 -28.07 12.06
N VAL A 411 -21.21 -28.81 13.11
CA VAL A 411 -21.18 -30.28 13.13
C VAL A 411 -22.60 -30.82 13.33
N GLU A 412 -23.04 -31.72 12.45
CA GLU A 412 -24.24 -32.55 12.64
C GLU A 412 -23.83 -33.90 13.25
N ILE A 413 -24.48 -34.27 14.36
CA ILE A 413 -24.27 -35.55 15.03
C ILE A 413 -25.55 -36.37 14.90
N GLN A 414 -25.45 -37.58 14.33
CA GLN A 414 -26.58 -38.49 14.15
C GLN A 414 -26.57 -39.58 15.23
N ASP A 415 -27.28 -39.33 16.33
CA ASP A 415 -27.55 -40.32 17.36
C ASP A 415 -28.51 -41.41 16.82
N PRO A 416 -28.19 -42.72 16.97
CA PRO A 416 -29.12 -43.80 16.59
C PRO A 416 -30.36 -43.92 17.50
N THR A 417 -30.43 -43.20 18.62
CA THR A 417 -31.50 -43.25 19.62
C THR A 417 -32.32 -41.96 19.77
N THR A 418 -31.75 -40.81 19.38
CA THR A 418 -32.44 -39.50 19.34
C THR A 418 -32.43 -38.93 17.92
N ARG A 419 -32.94 -37.70 17.70
CA ARG A 419 -32.82 -37.04 16.39
C ARG A 419 -31.43 -36.43 16.24
N SER A 420 -31.01 -36.17 15.00
CA SER A 420 -29.74 -35.46 14.78
C SER A 420 -29.81 -34.05 15.35
N TYR A 421 -28.71 -33.62 15.96
CA TYR A 421 -28.55 -32.32 16.58
C TYR A 421 -27.24 -31.67 16.10
N PHE A 422 -27.14 -30.35 16.28
CA PHE A 422 -26.05 -29.56 15.75
C PHE A 422 -25.21 -28.91 16.85
N GLN A 423 -23.90 -28.92 16.68
CA GLN A 423 -22.94 -28.29 17.58
C GLN A 423 -21.99 -27.35 16.83
N VAL A 424 -21.57 -26.29 17.50
CA VAL A 424 -20.48 -25.40 17.09
C VAL A 424 -19.24 -25.80 17.87
N VAL A 425 -18.20 -26.20 17.16
CA VAL A 425 -16.96 -26.71 17.72
C VAL A 425 -15.81 -25.77 17.34
N ASN A 426 -15.01 -25.39 18.34
CA ASN A 426 -13.74 -24.70 18.18
C ASN A 426 -12.60 -25.74 18.19
N PHE A 427 -11.73 -25.66 17.19
CA PHE A 427 -10.48 -26.41 17.12
C PHE A 427 -9.32 -25.45 16.87
N THR A 428 -8.35 -25.41 17.80
CA THR A 428 -7.11 -24.64 17.61
C THR A 428 -6.18 -25.38 16.65
N VAL A 429 -5.92 -24.82 15.47
CA VAL A 429 -4.98 -25.39 14.51
C VAL A 429 -3.55 -25.12 14.97
N PHE A 430 -2.67 -26.12 14.84
CA PHE A 430 -1.29 -26.07 15.33
C PHE A 430 -0.53 -24.80 14.90
N SER A 431 -0.36 -23.89 15.85
CA SER A 431 0.60 -22.79 15.77
C SER A 431 1.96 -23.31 16.25
N PRO A 432 3.09 -22.96 15.61
CA PRO A 432 4.43 -23.40 16.04
C PRO A 432 4.82 -22.95 17.47
N ALA A 433 4.00 -22.13 18.13
CA ALA A 433 4.16 -21.72 19.53
C ALA A 433 3.31 -22.52 20.54
N ILE A 434 2.35 -23.36 20.12
CA ILE A 434 1.35 -24.02 20.99
C ILE A 434 1.37 -25.54 20.76
N VAL A 435 1.57 -26.31 21.84
CA VAL A 435 1.88 -27.76 21.80
C VAL A 435 0.65 -28.63 22.17
N SER A 436 -0.56 -28.09 22.16
CA SER A 436 -1.78 -28.82 22.55
C SER A 436 -2.94 -28.59 21.59
N ASP A 437 -3.32 -29.65 20.87
CA ASP A 437 -4.55 -29.70 20.06
C ASP A 437 -5.77 -29.83 21.00
N ASN A 438 -6.48 -28.72 21.25
CA ASN A 438 -7.67 -28.71 22.09
C ASN A 438 -8.93 -28.50 21.24
N LEU A 439 -9.86 -29.46 21.32
CA LEU A 439 -11.20 -29.36 20.75
C LEU A 439 -12.18 -28.96 21.86
N VAL A 440 -12.91 -27.86 21.65
CA VAL A 440 -13.87 -27.31 22.62
C VAL A 440 -15.24 -27.14 21.95
N ILE A 441 -16.29 -27.71 22.55
CA ILE A 441 -17.68 -27.45 22.13
C ILE A 441 -18.07 -26.07 22.68
N LEU A 442 -18.34 -25.12 21.78
CA LEU A 442 -18.75 -23.76 22.15
C LEU A 442 -20.25 -23.69 22.45
N TYR A 443 -21.06 -24.28 21.56
CA TYR A 443 -22.52 -24.14 21.62
C TYR A 443 -23.21 -25.38 21.05
N THR A 444 -24.32 -25.78 21.67
CA THR A 444 -25.23 -26.80 21.12
C THR A 444 -26.50 -26.08 20.68
N ILE A 445 -26.82 -26.20 19.39
CA ILE A 445 -27.97 -25.52 18.80
C ILE A 445 -29.26 -26.26 19.24
N PRO A 446 -30.27 -25.55 19.78
CA PRO A 446 -31.54 -26.17 20.19
C PRO A 446 -32.23 -26.93 19.04
N GLU A 447 -32.98 -28.01 19.31
CA GLU A 447 -33.71 -28.77 18.28
C GLU A 447 -34.77 -27.90 17.56
N PHE A 448 -35.35 -26.93 18.28
CA PHE A 448 -36.48 -26.12 17.83
C PHE A 448 -36.20 -24.62 17.94
N ILE A 449 -36.86 -23.82 17.10
CA ILE A 449 -36.73 -22.36 17.12
C ILE A 449 -37.45 -21.79 18.36
N PRO A 450 -36.81 -20.92 19.16
CA PRO A 450 -37.43 -20.26 20.31
C PRO A 450 -38.72 -19.49 19.96
N ASP A 451 -39.64 -19.41 20.90
CA ASP A 451 -40.78 -18.50 20.86
C ASP A 451 -40.40 -17.14 21.47
N ALA A 452 -40.19 -16.15 20.60
CA ALA A 452 -39.84 -14.78 20.97
C ALA A 452 -41.02 -13.97 21.54
N ARG A 453 -42.26 -14.51 21.56
CA ARG A 453 -43.45 -13.87 22.17
C ARG A 453 -43.73 -12.42 21.70
N GLY A 454 -43.30 -12.07 20.49
CA GLY A 454 -43.46 -10.73 19.90
C GLY A 454 -42.31 -9.75 20.16
N LEU A 455 -41.17 -10.19 20.68
CA LEU A 455 -39.92 -9.41 20.74
C LEU A 455 -39.20 -9.40 19.37
N GLU A 456 -38.46 -8.33 19.08
CA GLU A 456 -37.59 -8.21 17.88
C GLU A 456 -36.40 -9.20 17.94
N PHE A 457 -35.90 -9.50 19.16
CA PHE A 457 -34.83 -10.47 19.42
C PHE A 457 -35.02 -11.19 20.76
N LEU A 458 -34.30 -12.30 20.94
CA LEU A 458 -34.29 -13.09 22.17
C LEU A 458 -32.86 -13.57 22.48
N MET A 459 -32.38 -13.32 23.70
CA MET A 459 -31.14 -13.93 24.20
C MET A 459 -31.46 -15.35 24.70
N ILE A 460 -30.67 -16.35 24.28
CA ILE A 460 -30.90 -17.74 24.66
C ILE A 460 -30.14 -18.03 25.97
N LEU A 461 -30.89 -18.31 27.05
CA LEU A 461 -30.36 -18.59 28.39
C LEU A 461 -30.68 -20.02 28.85
N GLY A 462 -31.35 -20.83 28.03
CA GLY A 462 -31.76 -22.20 28.34
C GLY A 462 -33.08 -22.31 29.11
N THR A 463 -33.84 -21.22 29.22
CA THR A 463 -35.13 -21.16 29.95
C THR A 463 -36.33 -20.84 29.06
N GLU A 464 -36.11 -20.80 27.75
CA GLU A 464 -37.05 -20.29 26.77
C GLU A 464 -38.12 -21.34 26.42
N SER A 465 -39.30 -20.87 26.02
CA SER A 465 -40.31 -21.73 25.38
C SER A 465 -39.98 -21.88 23.89
N TYR A 466 -40.15 -23.08 23.34
CA TYR A 466 -39.85 -23.40 21.94
C TYR A 466 -41.10 -23.54 21.08
N THR A 467 -40.95 -23.35 19.76
CA THR A 467 -41.99 -23.58 18.76
C THR A 467 -41.89 -24.98 18.14
N ASN A 468 -42.83 -25.34 17.26
CA ASN A 468 -42.81 -26.63 16.55
C ASN A 468 -41.88 -26.64 15.31
N PHE A 469 -41.23 -25.53 14.98
CA PHE A 469 -40.30 -25.45 13.85
C PHE A 469 -38.91 -25.92 14.27
N THR A 470 -38.39 -26.95 13.61
CA THR A 470 -37.03 -27.44 13.83
C THR A 470 -36.00 -26.41 13.41
N MET A 471 -34.91 -26.26 14.17
CA MET A 471 -33.87 -25.27 13.95
C MET A 471 -32.70 -25.90 13.17
N VAL A 472 -32.65 -25.68 11.85
CA VAL A 472 -31.73 -26.37 10.94
C VAL A 472 -30.67 -25.39 10.42
N PRO A 473 -29.42 -25.45 10.91
CA PRO A 473 -28.35 -24.57 10.45
C PRO A 473 -27.80 -25.02 9.08
N LYS A 474 -27.37 -24.05 8.27
CA LYS A 474 -26.77 -24.26 6.95
C LYS A 474 -25.34 -23.73 6.83
N GLY A 475 -24.96 -22.73 7.63
CA GLY A 475 -23.61 -22.21 7.60
C GLY A 475 -23.31 -21.23 8.74
N MET A 476 -22.04 -20.80 8.77
CA MET A 476 -21.50 -19.86 9.74
C MET A 476 -20.58 -18.84 9.06
N PHE A 477 -20.49 -17.65 9.63
CA PHE A 477 -19.67 -16.56 9.13
C PHE A 477 -19.14 -15.76 10.33
N TYR A 478 -17.91 -15.25 10.22
CA TYR A 478 -17.25 -14.50 11.27
C TYR A 478 -16.69 -13.19 10.71
N ASN A 479 -17.02 -12.06 11.32
CA ASN A 479 -16.39 -10.78 11.03
C ASN A 479 -15.26 -10.52 12.06
N PRO A 480 -13.97 -10.53 11.66
CA PRO A 480 -12.85 -10.35 12.58
C PRO A 480 -12.68 -8.89 13.04
N TYR A 481 -13.35 -7.91 12.42
CA TYR A 481 -13.22 -6.50 12.81
C TYR A 481 -14.07 -6.13 14.03
N ASN A 482 -15.12 -6.90 14.33
CA ASN A 482 -16.02 -6.69 15.47
C ASN A 482 -16.33 -7.96 16.27
N ASN A 483 -15.61 -9.06 16.01
CA ASN A 483 -15.75 -10.37 16.65
C ASN A 483 -17.17 -10.98 16.56
N LEU A 484 -17.93 -10.63 15.53
CA LEU A 484 -19.32 -11.07 15.37
C LEU A 484 -19.41 -12.41 14.60
N LEU A 485 -19.84 -13.46 15.30
CA LEU A 485 -20.19 -14.76 14.74
C LEU A 485 -21.68 -14.79 14.37
N PHE A 486 -21.97 -15.05 13.09
CA PHE A 486 -23.32 -15.38 12.60
C PHE A 486 -23.45 -16.88 12.33
N ILE A 487 -24.60 -17.45 12.72
CA ILE A 487 -25.02 -18.81 12.35
C ILE A 487 -26.39 -18.68 11.68
N TRP A 488 -26.52 -19.18 10.45
CA TRP A 488 -27.76 -19.10 9.68
C TRP A 488 -28.33 -20.45 9.31
N GLY A 489 -29.63 -20.47 9.04
CA GLY A 489 -30.41 -21.66 8.70
C GLY A 489 -31.81 -21.28 8.25
N ASN A 490 -32.84 -21.89 8.81
CA ASN A 490 -34.18 -21.31 8.88
C ASN A 490 -34.36 -20.35 10.08
N PHE A 491 -33.25 -19.77 10.52
CA PHE A 491 -33.11 -18.84 11.63
C PHE A 491 -31.85 -18.00 11.41
N LEU A 492 -31.65 -16.98 12.24
CA LEU A 492 -30.38 -16.24 12.33
C LEU A 492 -30.00 -16.05 13.81
N LEU A 493 -28.81 -16.53 14.19
CA LEU A 493 -28.17 -16.27 15.48
C LEU A 493 -26.97 -15.35 15.29
N GLN A 494 -26.71 -14.49 16.28
CA GLN A 494 -25.49 -13.70 16.39
C GLN A 494 -24.85 -13.83 17.78
N SER A 495 -23.52 -13.78 17.86
CA SER A 495 -22.75 -13.77 19.11
C SER A 495 -21.48 -12.92 18.99
N TYR A 496 -21.15 -12.15 20.03
CA TYR A 496 -19.95 -11.30 20.11
C TYR A 496 -18.81 -11.93 20.93
N ASN A 497 -19.10 -12.98 21.70
CA ASN A 497 -18.14 -13.62 22.59
C ASN A 497 -18.08 -15.15 22.42
N ASN A 498 -18.80 -15.70 21.43
CA ASN A 498 -18.94 -17.13 21.14
C ASN A 498 -19.57 -17.98 22.26
N GLU A 499 -20.12 -17.36 23.32
CA GLU A 499 -20.81 -18.04 24.44
C GLU A 499 -22.29 -17.65 24.50
N ASN A 500 -22.59 -16.35 24.42
CA ASN A 500 -23.95 -15.81 24.51
C ASN A 500 -24.53 -15.64 23.11
N PHE A 501 -25.63 -16.31 22.81
CA PHE A 501 -26.27 -16.29 21.49
C PHE A 501 -27.59 -15.52 21.52
N ILE A 502 -27.74 -14.62 20.56
CA ILE A 502 -28.94 -13.81 20.35
C ILE A 502 -29.65 -14.29 19.09
N TYR A 503 -30.91 -14.70 19.22
CA TYR A 503 -31.80 -15.04 18.13
C TYR A 503 -32.53 -13.80 17.62
N LEU A 504 -32.44 -13.57 16.31
CA LEU A 504 -33.16 -12.50 15.62
C LEU A 504 -34.55 -13.00 15.18
N ALA A 505 -35.59 -12.49 15.83
CA ALA A 505 -36.95 -13.01 15.71
C ALA A 505 -37.74 -12.41 14.54
N ASP A 506 -37.27 -11.30 13.97
CA ASP A 506 -37.81 -10.67 12.76
C ASP A 506 -37.71 -11.59 11.51
N PHE A 507 -36.80 -12.58 11.50
CA PHE A 507 -36.65 -13.49 10.37
C PHE A 507 -37.76 -14.57 10.33
N PRO A 508 -38.45 -14.77 9.19
CA PRO A 508 -39.51 -15.78 9.05
C PRO A 508 -39.01 -17.22 9.25
N LYS A 509 -39.60 -17.93 10.21
CA LYS A 509 -39.25 -19.30 10.64
C LYS A 509 -39.53 -20.39 9.59
N ASP A 510 -40.38 -20.07 8.62
CA ASP A 510 -40.79 -20.91 7.50
C ASP A 510 -39.89 -20.74 6.26
N GLN A 511 -39.07 -19.69 6.21
CA GLN A 511 -38.07 -19.50 5.16
C GLN A 511 -36.70 -20.02 5.60
N SER A 512 -35.81 -20.24 4.63
CA SER A 512 -34.43 -20.64 4.89
C SER A 512 -33.45 -19.74 4.15
N ILE A 513 -32.40 -19.33 4.86
CA ILE A 513 -31.29 -18.55 4.33
C ILE A 513 -30.40 -19.46 3.49
N LYS A 514 -30.07 -19.00 2.29
CA LYS A 514 -29.28 -19.70 1.29
C LYS A 514 -27.81 -19.29 1.37
N TYR A 515 -27.55 -17.98 1.39
CA TYR A 515 -26.23 -17.41 1.66
C TYR A 515 -26.35 -15.97 2.22
N LEU A 516 -25.27 -15.52 2.86
CA LEU A 516 -25.10 -14.14 3.29
C LEU A 516 -24.02 -13.46 2.43
N VAL A 517 -24.10 -12.14 2.39
CA VAL A 517 -23.15 -11.26 1.72
C VAL A 517 -22.84 -10.16 2.72
N ASN A 518 -21.57 -9.95 3.05
CA ASN A 518 -21.15 -8.95 4.03
C ASN A 518 -20.23 -7.91 3.38
N SER A 519 -20.37 -6.67 3.82
CA SER A 519 -19.44 -5.57 3.55
C SER A 519 -18.15 -5.69 4.38
N PHE A 520 -18.20 -6.41 5.51
CA PHE A 520 -17.25 -6.41 6.62
C PHE A 520 -17.12 -5.08 7.38
N HIS A 521 -17.93 -4.07 7.03
CA HIS A 521 -17.98 -2.76 7.67
C HIS A 521 -19.24 -2.53 8.53
N GLY A 522 -20.16 -3.49 8.51
CA GLY A 522 -21.37 -3.53 9.33
C GLY A 522 -22.63 -3.83 8.51
N GLU A 523 -22.64 -3.59 7.21
CA GLU A 523 -23.78 -3.88 6.34
C GLU A 523 -23.78 -5.35 5.89
N THR A 524 -24.84 -6.09 6.21
CA THR A 524 -25.06 -7.49 5.82
C THR A 524 -26.33 -7.60 4.97
N ALA A 525 -26.22 -8.29 3.84
CA ALA A 525 -27.35 -8.68 3.00
C ALA A 525 -27.52 -10.20 3.04
N ILE A 526 -28.75 -10.67 3.03
CA ILE A 526 -29.14 -12.07 3.24
C ILE A 526 -30.03 -12.48 2.07
N VAL A 527 -29.72 -13.60 1.43
CA VAL A 527 -30.52 -14.17 0.34
C VAL A 527 -31.17 -15.47 0.80
N THR A 528 -32.47 -15.60 0.57
CA THR A 528 -33.25 -16.79 0.94
C THR A 528 -33.34 -17.79 -0.22
N GLU A 529 -33.75 -19.03 0.07
CA GLU A 529 -34.04 -20.05 -0.96
C GLU A 529 -35.18 -19.63 -1.91
N THR A 530 -36.01 -18.67 -1.49
CA THR A 530 -37.07 -18.04 -2.30
C THR A 530 -36.60 -16.80 -3.06
N GLU A 531 -35.29 -16.53 -3.10
CA GLU A 531 -34.66 -15.37 -3.76
C GLU A 531 -35.14 -14.00 -3.20
N GLU A 532 -35.62 -13.97 -1.96
CA GLU A 532 -35.85 -12.71 -1.23
C GLU A 532 -34.51 -12.11 -0.77
N ILE A 533 -34.39 -10.78 -0.81
CA ILE A 533 -33.24 -10.01 -0.29
C ILE A 533 -33.66 -9.33 1.00
N TRP A 534 -32.98 -9.68 2.08
CA TRP A 534 -33.10 -9.07 3.40
C TRP A 534 -31.82 -8.31 3.76
N TYR A 535 -31.94 -7.26 4.56
CA TYR A 535 -30.86 -6.40 4.99
C TYR A 535 -30.82 -6.29 6.51
N LEU A 536 -29.62 -6.39 7.06
CA LEU A 536 -29.30 -6.30 8.49
C LEU A 536 -28.06 -5.40 8.64
N LEU A 537 -28.08 -4.55 9.66
CA LEU A 537 -26.90 -3.83 10.11
C LEU A 537 -26.35 -4.55 11.35
N GLU A 538 -25.08 -4.95 11.34
CA GLU A 538 -24.39 -5.54 12.49
C GLU A 538 -24.51 -4.61 13.72
N GLY A 539 -24.76 -5.18 14.90
CA GLY A 539 -25.15 -4.40 16.09
C GLY A 539 -26.65 -4.10 16.21
N SER A 540 -27.40 -4.14 15.12
CA SER A 540 -28.87 -4.03 15.15
C SER A 540 -29.53 -5.41 15.38
N TYR A 541 -30.77 -5.37 15.84
CA TYR A 541 -31.66 -6.53 15.93
C TYR A 541 -32.71 -6.56 14.80
N ARG A 542 -32.90 -5.42 14.12
CA ARG A 542 -33.98 -5.22 13.14
C ARG A 542 -33.56 -5.68 11.75
N MET A 543 -34.44 -6.45 11.12
CA MET A 543 -34.25 -6.95 9.77
C MET A 543 -35.23 -6.32 8.79
N TYR A 544 -34.72 -5.90 7.62
CA TYR A 544 -35.50 -5.22 6.60
C TYR A 544 -35.57 -6.05 5.32
N ARG A 545 -36.76 -6.53 4.95
CA ARG A 545 -36.95 -7.17 3.63
C ARG A 545 -36.95 -6.11 2.54
N LEU A 546 -35.88 -6.05 1.75
CA LEU A 546 -35.73 -5.15 0.62
C LEU A 546 -36.48 -5.65 -0.61
N PHE A 547 -36.43 -6.96 -0.89
CA PHE A 547 -37.07 -7.60 -2.04
C PHE A 547 -37.72 -8.93 -1.65
N PRO A 548 -39.00 -9.19 -2.02
CA PRO A 548 -39.96 -8.26 -2.60
C PRO A 548 -40.53 -7.30 -1.53
N SER A 549 -40.65 -6.03 -1.87
CA SER A 549 -41.25 -5.00 -1.00
C SER A 549 -42.01 -3.95 -1.82
N LYS A 550 -42.97 -3.27 -1.17
CA LYS A 550 -43.67 -2.12 -1.80
C LYS A 550 -42.70 -0.99 -2.18
N ALA A 551 -41.64 -0.82 -1.39
CA ALA A 551 -40.56 0.10 -1.67
C ALA A 551 -39.84 -0.23 -2.99
N TRP A 552 -39.54 -1.52 -3.21
CA TRP A 552 -38.94 -2.01 -4.45
C TRP A 552 -39.86 -1.81 -5.66
N GLU A 553 -41.16 -2.12 -5.52
CA GLU A 553 -42.15 -1.90 -6.58
C GLU A 553 -42.24 -0.43 -7.00
N VAL A 554 -42.25 0.50 -6.03
CA VAL A 554 -42.21 1.95 -6.30
C VAL A 554 -40.91 2.35 -7.01
N HIS A 555 -39.75 1.89 -6.51
CA HIS A 555 -38.45 2.19 -7.11
C HIS A 555 -38.35 1.71 -8.56
N VAL A 556 -38.68 0.44 -8.83
CA VAL A 556 -38.65 -0.13 -10.18
C VAL A 556 -39.65 0.60 -11.10
N SER A 557 -40.82 0.98 -10.59
CA SER A 557 -41.81 1.74 -11.37
C SER A 557 -41.27 3.12 -11.78
N LEU A 558 -40.59 3.83 -10.88
CA LEU A 558 -39.93 5.11 -11.18
C LEU A 558 -38.82 4.95 -12.24
N GLN A 559 -37.98 3.92 -12.09
CA GLN A 559 -36.89 3.62 -13.04
C GLN A 559 -37.41 3.25 -14.44
N VAL A 560 -38.50 2.49 -14.53
CA VAL A 560 -39.15 2.14 -15.81
C VAL A 560 -39.79 3.38 -16.45
N MET A 561 -40.39 4.28 -15.67
CA MET A 561 -40.90 5.58 -16.20
C MET A 561 -39.77 6.48 -16.72
N GLN A 562 -38.58 6.42 -16.09
CA GLN A 562 -37.37 7.11 -16.55
C GLN A 562 -36.68 6.42 -17.75
N GLN A 563 -37.24 5.33 -18.29
CA GLN A 563 -36.65 4.53 -19.38
C GLN A 563 -35.23 4.00 -19.06
N SER A 564 -34.98 3.72 -17.78
CA SER A 564 -33.70 3.21 -17.28
C SER A 564 -33.32 1.87 -17.95
N SER A 565 -32.07 1.74 -18.37
CA SER A 565 -31.55 0.52 -19.00
C SER A 565 -31.33 -0.63 -18.00
N PHE A 566 -31.32 -0.34 -16.70
CA PHE A 566 -30.98 -1.29 -15.62
C PHE A 566 -32.14 -2.18 -15.15
N TYR A 567 -33.35 -2.01 -15.71
CA TYR A 567 -34.57 -2.67 -15.24
C TYR A 567 -35.43 -3.17 -16.41
N THR A 568 -35.97 -4.39 -16.31
CA THR A 568 -36.90 -4.98 -17.29
C THR A 568 -38.01 -5.77 -16.58
N ARG A 569 -39.11 -6.08 -17.28
CA ARG A 569 -40.22 -6.89 -16.71
C ARG A 569 -39.85 -8.35 -16.46
N ILE A 570 -38.87 -8.87 -17.20
CA ILE A 570 -38.32 -10.20 -17.04
C ILE A 570 -36.87 -10.02 -16.65
N GLU A 571 -36.53 -10.42 -15.43
CA GLU A 571 -35.19 -10.36 -14.88
C GLU A 571 -34.92 -11.58 -13.99
N THR A 572 -33.65 -11.97 -13.83
CA THR A 572 -33.25 -13.04 -12.90
C THR A 572 -31.96 -12.64 -12.18
N MET A 573 -31.95 -12.73 -10.86
CA MET A 573 -30.77 -12.44 -10.04
C MET A 573 -29.73 -13.55 -10.22
N VAL A 574 -28.51 -13.18 -10.60
CA VAL A 574 -27.40 -14.11 -10.81
C VAL A 574 -26.55 -14.22 -9.55
N THR A 575 -26.18 -13.08 -8.98
CA THR A 575 -25.47 -12.99 -7.69
C THR A 575 -25.65 -11.60 -7.05
N LEU A 576 -25.28 -11.49 -5.78
CA LEU A 576 -25.35 -10.29 -4.94
C LEU A 576 -24.01 -10.17 -4.21
N PHE A 577 -23.38 -8.99 -4.24
CA PHE A 577 -22.05 -8.76 -3.66
C PHE A 577 -21.89 -7.30 -3.20
N TYR A 578 -20.97 -7.04 -2.26
CA TYR A 578 -20.56 -5.67 -1.91
C TYR A 578 -19.32 -5.25 -2.72
N GLU A 579 -19.24 -3.97 -3.04
CA GLU A 579 -18.06 -3.29 -3.60
C GLU A 579 -18.03 -1.87 -3.03
N ASP A 580 -16.92 -1.45 -2.43
CA ASP A 580 -16.74 -0.12 -1.80
C ASP A 580 -17.94 0.29 -0.90
N HIS A 581 -18.31 -0.60 0.04
CA HIS A 581 -19.46 -0.49 0.96
C HIS A 581 -20.86 -0.50 0.30
N GLN A 582 -20.95 -0.53 -1.03
CA GLN A 582 -22.22 -0.49 -1.76
C GLN A 582 -22.68 -1.89 -2.18
N LEU A 583 -23.98 -2.16 -2.01
CA LEU A 583 -24.57 -3.44 -2.38
C LEU A 583 -24.91 -3.47 -3.87
N TYR A 584 -24.26 -4.35 -4.64
CA TYR A 584 -24.48 -4.55 -6.06
C TYR A 584 -25.19 -5.87 -6.35
N GLN A 585 -26.08 -5.84 -7.34
CA GLN A 585 -26.78 -6.99 -7.88
C GLN A 585 -26.34 -7.22 -9.33
N LEU A 586 -25.91 -8.44 -9.65
CA LEU A 586 -25.75 -8.87 -11.04
C LEU A 586 -27.04 -9.53 -11.51
N VAL A 587 -27.62 -9.00 -12.59
CA VAL A 587 -28.95 -9.40 -13.07
C VAL A 587 -28.89 -9.75 -14.55
N TYR A 588 -29.53 -10.86 -14.93
CA TYR A 588 -29.81 -11.17 -16.32
C TYR A 588 -31.14 -10.52 -16.73
N LEU A 589 -31.09 -9.57 -17.65
CA LEU A 589 -32.25 -8.85 -18.18
C LEU A 589 -32.60 -9.38 -19.57
N MET A 590 -33.88 -9.64 -19.82
CA MET A 590 -34.37 -10.14 -21.12
C MET A 590 -35.26 -9.10 -21.79
N ASN A 591 -34.85 -8.62 -22.98
CA ASN A 591 -35.58 -7.60 -23.72
C ASN A 591 -35.69 -7.96 -25.21
N GLY A 592 -36.92 -8.07 -25.74
CA GLY A 592 -37.16 -8.33 -27.16
C GLY A 592 -36.59 -9.65 -27.72
N GLY A 593 -36.19 -10.60 -26.87
CA GLY A 593 -35.51 -11.84 -27.26
C GLY A 593 -33.99 -11.81 -27.11
N GLN A 594 -33.39 -10.65 -26.82
CA GLN A 594 -31.98 -10.50 -26.52
C GLN A 594 -31.77 -10.39 -25.01
N GLY A 595 -30.92 -11.25 -24.45
CA GLY A 595 -30.54 -11.22 -23.04
C GLY A 595 -29.21 -10.52 -22.80
N ARG A 596 -29.08 -9.84 -21.67
CA ARG A 596 -27.82 -9.21 -21.23
C ARG A 596 -27.61 -9.35 -19.72
N LEU A 597 -26.36 -9.50 -19.31
CA LEU A 597 -25.96 -9.33 -17.91
C LEU A 597 -25.75 -7.85 -17.62
N VAL A 598 -26.24 -7.38 -16.49
CA VAL A 598 -26.12 -5.98 -16.04
C VAL A 598 -25.85 -5.95 -14.53
N LYS A 599 -24.76 -5.31 -14.14
CA LYS A 599 -24.49 -4.87 -12.77
C LYS A 599 -25.32 -3.62 -12.47
N ARG A 600 -26.07 -3.62 -11.37
CA ARG A 600 -26.80 -2.45 -10.86
C ARG A 600 -26.64 -2.29 -9.35
N LEU A 601 -26.64 -1.04 -8.89
CA LEU A 601 -26.67 -0.71 -7.46
C LEU A 601 -28.03 -1.09 -6.87
N VAL A 602 -28.04 -1.68 -5.68
CA VAL A 602 -29.23 -1.86 -4.84
C VAL A 602 -29.36 -0.62 -3.96
N PRO A 603 -30.36 0.26 -4.15
CA PRO A 603 -30.43 1.54 -3.46
C PRO A 603 -31.06 1.37 -2.06
N VAL A 604 -30.35 0.67 -1.17
CA VAL A 604 -30.83 0.29 0.18
C VAL A 604 -31.43 1.47 0.92
N GLU A 605 -30.74 2.61 0.97
CA GLU A 605 -31.22 3.84 1.64
C GLU A 605 -32.58 4.32 1.11
N GLN A 606 -32.76 4.35 -0.22
CA GLN A 606 -34.00 4.80 -0.86
C GLN A 606 -35.14 3.80 -0.59
N LEU A 607 -34.83 2.50 -0.59
CA LEU A 607 -35.80 1.45 -0.30
C LEU A 607 -36.27 1.53 1.16
N LEU A 608 -35.35 1.66 2.12
CA LEU A 608 -35.67 1.84 3.54
C LEU A 608 -36.50 3.12 3.78
N MET A 609 -36.20 4.21 3.06
CA MET A 609 -37.01 5.44 3.07
C MET A 609 -38.44 5.19 2.55
N TYR A 610 -38.61 4.48 1.43
CA TYR A 610 -39.93 4.12 0.90
C TYR A 610 -40.67 3.06 1.73
N GLN A 611 -39.97 2.28 2.56
CA GLN A 611 -40.51 1.19 3.37
C GLN A 611 -41.08 1.64 4.72
N GLN A 612 -40.80 2.88 5.17
CA GLN A 612 -41.40 3.44 6.39
C GLN A 612 -42.94 3.42 6.28
N PRO A 613 -43.66 3.04 7.35
CA PRO A 613 -45.10 2.78 7.30
C PRO A 613 -45.88 4.03 6.84
N GLY A 614 -46.47 3.93 5.65
CA GLY A 614 -46.97 5.09 4.93
C GLY A 614 -48.30 5.63 5.45
N SER A 615 -48.31 6.91 5.86
CA SER A 615 -49.52 7.77 5.83
C SER A 615 -49.25 9.29 6.02
N HIS A 616 -48.09 9.81 5.59
CA HIS A 616 -47.68 11.20 5.91
C HIS A 616 -47.15 12.05 4.75
N TYR A 617 -47.73 11.92 3.55
CA TYR A 617 -47.74 13.06 2.63
C TYR A 617 -48.89 14.01 3.04
N LEU A 618 -48.55 15.27 3.30
CA LEU A 618 -49.51 16.34 3.54
C LEU A 618 -49.70 17.08 2.21
N LEU A 619 -50.95 17.26 1.78
CA LEU A 619 -51.24 18.14 0.65
C LEU A 619 -51.31 19.59 1.17
N GLU A 620 -50.16 20.25 1.22
CA GLU A 620 -50.09 21.68 1.55
C GLU A 620 -50.70 22.49 0.41
N GLN A 621 -51.70 23.32 0.73
CA GLN A 621 -52.34 24.19 -0.24
C GLN A 621 -51.51 25.47 -0.45
N ARG A 622 -50.65 25.47 -1.47
CA ARG A 622 -49.90 26.66 -1.92
C ARG A 622 -50.74 27.43 -2.95
N GLY A 623 -51.64 28.27 -2.44
CA GLY A 623 -52.57 29.04 -3.27
C GLY A 623 -53.67 28.15 -3.86
N ASN A 624 -53.80 28.12 -5.19
CA ASN A 624 -54.82 27.32 -5.89
C ASN A 624 -54.39 25.88 -6.21
N HIS A 625 -53.16 25.48 -5.86
CA HIS A 625 -52.67 24.13 -6.11
C HIS A 625 -52.29 23.42 -4.80
N LEU A 626 -52.62 22.13 -4.74
CA LEU A 626 -52.19 21.23 -3.68
C LEU A 626 -50.79 20.73 -4.02
N THR A 627 -49.82 21.06 -3.17
CA THR A 627 -48.44 20.60 -3.28
C THR A 627 -48.19 19.45 -2.31
N LEU A 628 -47.56 18.37 -2.79
CA LEU A 628 -47.13 17.25 -1.96
C LEU A 628 -45.98 17.70 -1.03
N SER A 629 -46.29 17.82 0.25
CA SER A 629 -45.36 17.95 1.36
C SER A 629 -45.20 16.58 2.02
N PHE A 630 -44.01 16.25 2.51
CA PHE A 630 -43.74 14.96 3.17
C PHE A 630 -43.31 15.22 4.61
N ALA A 631 -43.93 14.55 5.58
CA ALA A 631 -43.51 14.62 6.97
C ALA A 631 -42.12 13.99 7.13
N ASN A 632 -41.10 14.82 7.35
CA ASN A 632 -39.74 14.36 7.57
C ASN A 632 -39.60 13.94 9.04
N PHE A 633 -39.55 12.63 9.27
CA PHE A 633 -39.29 12.06 10.61
C PHE A 633 -37.86 12.27 11.10
N CYS A 634 -36.94 12.67 10.22
CA CYS A 634 -35.60 13.09 10.60
C CYS A 634 -35.54 14.62 10.73
N PRO A 635 -35.33 15.19 11.93
CA PRO A 635 -35.18 16.63 12.13
C PRO A 635 -33.91 17.23 11.50
N PHE A 636 -33.04 16.44 10.88
CA PHE A 636 -31.66 16.82 10.55
C PHE A 636 -31.38 16.81 9.05
N THR A 637 -30.43 17.63 8.62
CA THR A 637 -30.07 17.81 7.20
C THR A 637 -28.69 17.29 6.83
N VAL A 638 -27.72 17.38 7.74
CA VAL A 638 -26.31 17.03 7.45
C VAL A 638 -25.59 16.58 8.72
N MET A 639 -24.85 15.47 8.61
CA MET A 639 -23.78 15.04 9.52
C MET A 639 -22.43 15.31 8.84
N ARG A 640 -21.43 15.76 9.60
CA ARG A 640 -20.06 16.03 9.12
C ARG A 640 -19.04 15.67 10.18
N LEU A 641 -17.95 15.03 9.78
CA LEU A 641 -16.78 14.89 10.61
C LEU A 641 -15.96 16.20 10.57
N ARG A 642 -15.31 16.54 11.68
CA ARG A 642 -14.49 17.73 11.86
C ARG A 642 -13.31 17.44 12.75
N ASP A 643 -12.33 18.35 12.74
CA ASP A 643 -11.17 18.33 13.62
C ASP A 643 -10.36 17.02 13.53
N LEU A 644 -10.46 16.32 12.39
CA LEU A 644 -9.68 15.11 12.13
C LEU A 644 -8.20 15.47 11.99
N PRO A 645 -7.27 14.68 12.55
CA PRO A 645 -5.84 14.91 12.38
C PRO A 645 -5.40 14.62 10.93
N ASN A 646 -4.17 15.04 10.58
CA ASN A 646 -3.56 14.65 9.31
C ASN A 646 -3.56 13.11 9.19
N PRO A 647 -4.21 12.50 8.17
CA PRO A 647 -4.41 11.05 8.15
C PRO A 647 -3.10 10.26 8.11
N GLN A 648 -2.07 10.76 7.42
CA GLN A 648 -0.78 10.07 7.23
C GLN A 648 -0.08 9.67 8.53
N ILE A 649 -0.27 10.42 9.62
CA ILE A 649 0.26 10.10 10.94
C ILE A 649 -0.22 8.72 11.40
N TYR A 650 -1.49 8.39 11.12
CA TYR A 650 -2.21 7.23 11.61
C TYR A 650 -2.45 6.16 10.56
N THR A 651 -2.76 6.50 9.30
CA THR A 651 -2.91 5.53 8.21
C THR A 651 -1.57 4.94 7.79
N ARG A 652 -0.49 5.73 7.92
CA ARG A 652 0.87 5.42 7.44
C ARG A 652 0.99 5.35 5.92
N GLN A 653 0.03 5.93 5.21
CA GLN A 653 -0.04 5.95 3.75
C GLN A 653 0.83 7.07 3.16
N GLU A 654 1.78 6.71 2.30
CA GLU A 654 2.57 7.67 1.53
C GLU A 654 1.74 8.15 0.33
N ARG A 655 1.60 9.48 0.15
CA ARG A 655 0.86 10.06 -0.98
C ARG A 655 1.79 10.91 -1.83
N TYR A 656 1.98 10.51 -3.07
CA TYR A 656 2.73 11.24 -4.08
C TYR A 656 1.82 12.14 -4.91
N ARG A 657 2.38 13.18 -5.51
CA ARG A 657 1.71 14.05 -6.48
C ARG A 657 2.56 14.14 -7.75
N ALA A 658 1.91 14.06 -8.91
CA ALA A 658 2.54 14.25 -10.21
C ALA A 658 1.58 15.01 -11.13
N HIS A 659 2.03 16.08 -11.78
CA HIS A 659 1.26 16.81 -12.79
C HIS A 659 1.82 16.53 -14.18
N PRO A 660 1.01 16.64 -15.25
CA PRO A 660 1.54 16.53 -16.60
C PRO A 660 2.50 17.71 -16.89
N PRO A 661 3.58 17.48 -17.65
CA PRO A 661 4.54 18.53 -17.95
C PRO A 661 3.90 19.59 -18.86
N ARG A 662 4.26 20.86 -18.71
CA ARG A 662 3.58 21.96 -19.41
C ARG A 662 3.98 21.97 -20.89
N VAL A 663 3.02 21.81 -21.78
CA VAL A 663 3.24 21.89 -23.23
C VAL A 663 3.28 23.35 -23.66
N LEU A 664 4.22 23.69 -24.53
CA LEU A 664 4.40 25.04 -25.08
C LEU A 664 3.55 25.31 -26.35
N GLU A 665 2.74 24.33 -26.76
CA GLU A 665 1.80 24.49 -27.88
C GLU A 665 0.67 25.47 -27.50
N PRO A 666 0.35 26.49 -28.32
CA PRO A 666 -0.71 27.47 -28.00
C PRO A 666 -2.11 26.88 -27.78
N SER A 667 -2.34 25.65 -28.22
CA SER A 667 -3.60 24.93 -28.04
C SER A 667 -3.76 24.31 -26.65
N GLY A 668 -2.66 24.12 -25.91
CA GLY A 668 -2.63 23.46 -24.60
C GLY A 668 -2.86 21.95 -24.62
N PHE A 669 -2.88 21.30 -25.78
CA PHE A 669 -2.99 19.84 -25.90
C PHE A 669 -1.63 19.15 -25.81
N HIS A 670 -1.65 17.90 -25.35
CA HIS A 670 -0.51 17.01 -25.35
C HIS A 670 -0.38 16.22 -26.65
N ASP A 671 0.86 15.87 -26.98
CA ASP A 671 1.28 14.95 -28.03
C ASP A 671 1.81 13.63 -27.45
N GLN A 672 2.20 12.69 -28.31
CA GLN A 672 2.75 11.40 -27.85
C GLN A 672 4.07 11.55 -27.07
N ASN A 673 4.91 12.55 -27.40
CA ASN A 673 6.19 12.76 -26.72
C ASN A 673 6.00 13.32 -25.30
N SER A 674 5.17 14.34 -25.12
CA SER A 674 4.87 14.92 -23.81
C SER A 674 4.15 13.94 -22.88
N LEU A 675 3.31 13.05 -23.41
CA LEU A 675 2.78 11.90 -22.66
C LEU A 675 3.87 10.87 -22.32
N ALA A 676 4.79 10.56 -23.23
CA ALA A 676 5.94 9.70 -22.91
C ALA A 676 6.78 10.30 -21.76
N VAL A 677 7.07 11.61 -21.79
CA VAL A 677 7.76 12.33 -20.71
C VAL A 677 6.98 12.23 -19.40
N TYR A 678 5.67 12.51 -19.40
CA TYR A 678 4.85 12.44 -18.19
C TYR A 678 4.95 11.06 -17.53
N GLN A 679 4.78 10.00 -18.33
CA GLN A 679 4.85 8.63 -17.83
C GLN A 679 6.24 8.24 -17.35
N GLY A 680 7.31 8.68 -18.02
CA GLY A 680 8.69 8.44 -17.60
C GLY A 680 9.03 9.11 -16.27
N LEU A 681 8.51 10.32 -16.03
CA LEU A 681 8.65 11.03 -14.75
C LEU A 681 7.86 10.33 -13.63
N VAL A 682 6.63 9.86 -13.90
CA VAL A 682 5.86 9.06 -12.92
C VAL A 682 6.56 7.74 -12.60
N TYR A 683 7.15 7.06 -13.60
CA TYR A 683 7.94 5.86 -13.37
C TYR A 683 9.14 6.14 -12.45
N TYR A 684 9.87 7.24 -12.69
CA TYR A 684 11.04 7.61 -11.90
C TYR A 684 10.69 8.11 -10.49
N LEU A 685 9.54 8.77 -10.31
CA LEU A 685 9.02 9.16 -9.00
C LEU A 685 8.71 7.94 -8.11
N LEU A 686 8.19 6.85 -8.71
CA LEU A 686 7.88 5.61 -8.00
C LEU A 686 9.05 4.60 -7.98
N PHE A 687 10.22 4.97 -8.50
CA PHE A 687 11.38 4.07 -8.69
C PHE A 687 11.92 3.44 -7.39
N LEU A 688 11.82 4.15 -6.26
CA LEU A 688 12.21 3.59 -4.96
C LEU A 688 11.39 2.35 -4.62
N HIS A 689 10.08 2.37 -4.90
CA HIS A 689 9.16 1.26 -4.62
C HIS A 689 9.30 0.07 -5.57
N SER A 690 10.07 0.19 -6.67
CA SER A 690 10.29 -0.89 -7.63
C SER A 690 11.68 -1.53 -7.53
N LYS A 691 12.71 -0.78 -7.07
CA LYS A 691 14.10 -1.24 -7.01
C LYS A 691 14.70 -1.34 -5.60
N TYR A 692 14.13 -0.64 -4.62
CA TYR A 692 14.76 -0.48 -3.30
C TYR A 692 14.02 -1.32 -2.24
N HIS A 693 14.69 -2.27 -1.59
CA HIS A 693 14.09 -3.17 -0.59
C HIS A 693 13.76 -2.51 0.77
N LYS A 694 13.44 -1.19 0.79
CA LYS A 694 12.94 -0.46 1.97
C LYS A 694 11.47 -0.05 1.73
N PRO A 695 10.55 -0.36 2.66
CA PRO A 695 9.10 -0.25 2.43
C PRO A 695 8.54 1.18 2.40
N TYR A 696 9.35 2.17 2.75
CA TYR A 696 8.95 3.57 2.85
C TYR A 696 10.08 4.39 2.25
N ALA A 697 9.74 5.31 1.37
CA ALA A 697 10.73 6.07 0.63
C ALA A 697 11.47 7.03 1.56
N ASP A 698 12.76 6.77 1.77
CA ASP A 698 13.66 7.68 2.47
C ASP A 698 13.82 8.96 1.63
N PRO A 699 13.51 10.16 2.17
CA PRO A 699 13.68 11.41 1.45
C PRO A 699 15.14 11.59 0.96
N VAL A 700 16.12 11.03 1.68
CA VAL A 700 17.53 11.09 1.29
C VAL A 700 17.83 10.22 0.07
N HIS A 701 17.01 9.22 -0.25
CA HIS A 701 17.20 8.35 -1.42
C HIS A 701 16.29 8.70 -2.61
N ASP A 702 15.31 9.58 -2.43
CA ASP A 702 14.47 10.09 -3.53
C ASP A 702 15.34 10.77 -4.59
N SER A 703 15.38 10.15 -5.77
CA SER A 703 16.17 10.60 -6.91
C SER A 703 15.61 11.88 -7.52
N THR A 704 14.29 12.06 -7.56
CA THR A 704 13.64 13.29 -8.04
C THR A 704 13.98 14.46 -7.13
N TRP A 705 14.00 14.24 -5.81
CA TRP A 705 14.44 15.25 -4.85
C TRP A 705 15.94 15.53 -4.97
N ARG A 706 16.84 14.53 -4.93
CA ARG A 706 18.30 14.74 -5.07
C ARG A 706 18.65 15.59 -6.28
N TRP A 707 18.06 15.26 -7.42
CA TRP A 707 18.22 15.95 -8.67
C TRP A 707 17.71 17.39 -8.63
N TRP A 708 16.50 17.60 -8.13
CA TRP A 708 15.94 18.94 -7.99
C TRP A 708 16.75 19.79 -7.01
N LYS A 709 17.19 19.24 -5.87
CA LYS A 709 18.09 19.90 -4.92
C LYS A 709 19.33 20.45 -5.61
N ASN A 710 19.95 19.64 -6.47
CA ASN A 710 21.19 20.00 -7.17
C ASN A 710 20.95 21.01 -8.31
N LYS A 711 19.81 20.93 -9.01
CA LYS A 711 19.46 21.82 -10.14
C LYS A 711 18.58 23.03 -9.75
N LYS A 712 18.22 23.21 -8.47
CA LYS A 712 17.29 24.26 -8.01
C LYS A 712 17.75 25.68 -8.36
N VAL A 713 19.06 25.89 -8.45
CA VAL A 713 19.66 27.19 -8.83
C VAL A 713 19.29 27.58 -10.28
N ASP A 714 19.07 26.59 -11.15
CA ASP A 714 18.78 26.78 -12.57
C ASP A 714 17.25 26.82 -12.87
N GLN A 715 16.40 26.77 -11.85
CA GLN A 715 14.93 26.79 -11.99
C GLN A 715 14.45 27.97 -12.85
N ASP A 716 14.92 29.17 -12.54
CA ASP A 716 14.53 30.40 -13.24
C ASP A 716 15.05 30.42 -14.68
N TYR A 717 16.20 29.80 -14.94
CA TYR A 717 16.77 29.67 -16.29
C TYR A 717 15.91 28.74 -17.17
N TYR A 718 15.54 27.57 -16.66
CA TYR A 718 14.66 26.64 -17.38
C TYR A 718 13.26 27.25 -17.61
N PHE A 719 12.71 27.95 -16.61
CA PHE A 719 11.43 28.66 -16.75
C PHE A 719 11.51 29.79 -17.79
N TYR A 720 12.62 30.53 -17.84
CA TYR A 720 12.87 31.56 -18.84
C TYR A 720 12.92 30.97 -20.26
N LEU A 721 13.65 29.87 -20.49
CA LEU A 721 13.71 29.21 -21.81
C LEU A 721 12.32 28.77 -22.28
N ALA A 722 11.56 28.10 -21.40
CA ALA A 722 10.20 27.67 -21.67
C ALA A 722 9.27 28.85 -22.00
N SER A 723 9.33 29.93 -21.21
CA SER A 723 8.51 31.14 -21.41
C SER A 723 8.80 31.87 -22.72
N ASN A 724 10.01 31.69 -23.28
CA ASN A 724 10.42 32.25 -24.58
C ASN A 724 10.24 31.26 -25.75
N LEU A 725 9.62 30.10 -25.53
CA LEU A 725 9.46 29.03 -26.53
C LEU A 725 10.79 28.49 -27.09
N GLN A 726 11.86 28.55 -26.28
CA GLN A 726 13.21 28.12 -26.66
C GLN A 726 13.56 26.71 -26.17
N SER A 727 12.58 25.96 -25.64
CA SER A 727 12.82 24.63 -25.09
C SER A 727 12.93 23.55 -26.18
N ALA A 728 13.91 22.66 -26.05
CA ALA A 728 14.34 21.76 -27.13
C ALA A 728 13.31 20.68 -27.53
N SER A 729 12.23 20.50 -26.77
CA SER A 729 11.15 19.56 -27.09
C SER A 729 9.74 20.12 -26.84
N ASN A 730 9.56 21.45 -26.82
CA ASN A 730 8.27 22.13 -26.59
C ASN A 730 7.57 21.75 -25.27
N VAL A 731 8.31 21.28 -24.26
CA VAL A 731 7.78 20.77 -22.99
C VAL A 731 8.60 21.32 -21.83
N TYR A 732 7.94 21.85 -20.81
CA TYR A 732 8.56 22.33 -19.58
C TYR A 732 8.16 21.45 -18.38
N ILE A 733 9.17 20.92 -17.69
CA ILE A 733 8.99 20.07 -16.50
C ILE A 733 9.08 20.96 -15.25
N ASP A 734 7.96 21.10 -14.56
CA ASP A 734 7.89 21.77 -13.26
C ASP A 734 8.19 20.74 -12.16
N MET A 735 9.41 20.72 -11.64
CA MET A 735 9.84 19.71 -10.67
C MET A 735 9.16 19.83 -9.30
N ALA A 736 8.67 21.02 -8.93
CA ALA A 736 7.84 21.17 -7.73
C ALA A 736 6.47 20.49 -7.87
N SER A 737 6.12 20.03 -9.08
CA SER A 737 4.87 19.34 -9.37
C SER A 737 4.96 17.80 -9.21
N TYR A 738 6.17 17.28 -8.94
CA TYR A 738 6.49 15.87 -8.67
C TYR A 738 7.10 15.74 -7.26
N GLU A 739 6.29 15.39 -6.28
CA GLU A 739 6.71 15.38 -4.87
C GLU A 739 5.99 14.29 -4.05
N LYS A 740 6.59 13.92 -2.91
CA LYS A 740 5.92 13.20 -1.82
C LYS A 740 5.27 14.21 -0.89
N ILE A 741 3.96 14.06 -0.65
CA ILE A 741 3.21 14.88 0.30
C ILE A 741 3.43 14.32 1.71
N TYR A 742 3.84 15.19 2.63
CA TYR A 742 4.11 14.85 4.03
C TYR A 742 3.06 15.38 5.02
N ASP A 743 2.28 16.40 4.63
CA ASP A 743 1.37 17.15 5.51
C ASP A 743 -0.10 17.09 5.08
N LEU A 744 -0.53 15.97 4.47
CA LEU A 744 -1.88 15.78 3.93
C LEU A 744 -2.97 16.12 4.96
N LYS A 745 -4.03 16.79 4.48
CA LYS A 745 -5.21 17.14 5.28
C LYS A 745 -6.33 16.14 5.06
N ALA A 746 -7.08 15.84 6.12
CA ALA A 746 -8.24 14.97 6.06
C ALA A 746 -9.37 15.62 5.25
N GLU A 747 -10.03 14.84 4.39
CA GLU A 747 -11.07 15.31 3.46
C GLU A 747 -12.49 15.28 4.08
N HIS A 748 -12.59 15.25 5.42
CA HIS A 748 -13.82 15.08 6.25
C HIS A 748 -14.41 13.64 6.27
N GLU A 749 -13.60 12.64 5.93
CA GLU A 749 -13.94 11.21 6.02
C GLU A 749 -13.02 10.51 7.04
N LEU A 750 -13.51 9.42 7.65
CA LEU A 750 -12.68 8.58 8.51
C LEU A 750 -11.73 7.71 7.66
N PRO A 751 -10.51 7.41 8.15
CA PRO A 751 -9.59 6.52 7.48
C PRO A 751 -10.06 5.05 7.51
N GLU A 752 -9.69 4.29 6.47
CA GLU A 752 -9.97 2.85 6.32
C GLU A 752 -9.35 1.99 7.45
N ARG A 753 -8.26 2.45 8.07
CA ARG A 753 -7.58 1.85 9.22
C ARG A 753 -6.64 2.86 9.88
N ILE A 754 -6.34 2.66 11.16
CA ILE A 754 -5.34 3.47 11.89
C ILE A 754 -4.39 2.59 12.69
N TYR A 755 -3.13 3.01 12.76
CA TYR A 755 -2.13 2.44 13.67
C TYR A 755 -2.01 3.31 14.92
N LEU A 756 -2.06 2.69 16.10
CA LEU A 756 -1.73 3.34 17.37
C LEU A 756 -0.56 2.64 18.05
N ASP A 757 0.44 3.45 18.41
CA ASP A 757 1.50 3.07 19.34
C ASP A 757 1.04 3.35 20.78
N LYS A 758 1.74 2.78 21.75
CA LYS A 758 1.45 2.93 23.17
C LYS A 758 1.39 4.40 23.60
N GLY A 759 0.31 4.78 24.28
CA GLY A 759 0.09 6.15 24.76
C GLY A 759 -0.26 7.17 23.66
N THR A 760 -0.43 6.76 22.40
CA THR A 760 -0.98 7.62 21.35
C THR A 760 -2.51 7.61 21.36
N SER A 761 -3.13 8.68 20.87
CA SER A 761 -4.60 8.82 20.81
C SER A 761 -5.04 9.38 19.45
N TYR A 762 -6.20 8.94 18.97
CA TYR A 762 -6.86 9.45 17.78
C TYR A 762 -8.18 10.12 18.21
N GLY A 763 -8.41 11.37 17.81
CA GLY A 763 -9.59 12.14 18.19
C GLY A 763 -10.17 12.91 17.01
N PHE A 764 -11.51 12.98 16.96
CA PHE A 764 -12.26 13.71 15.94
C PHE A 764 -13.60 14.20 16.50
N SER A 765 -14.21 15.16 15.81
CA SER A 765 -15.50 15.76 16.19
C SER A 765 -16.61 15.34 15.22
N ILE A 766 -17.75 14.85 15.73
CA ILE A 766 -18.96 14.64 14.94
C ILE A 766 -19.86 15.89 15.05
N PHE A 767 -20.24 16.49 13.93
CA PHE A 767 -21.07 17.69 13.87
C PHE A 767 -22.35 17.44 13.05
N VAL A 768 -23.52 17.58 13.67
CA VAL A 768 -24.84 17.35 13.02
C VAL A 768 -25.67 18.64 13.02
N THR A 769 -26.60 18.78 12.05
CA THR A 769 -27.39 20.01 11.82
C THR A 769 -28.90 19.73 11.65
N VAL A 770 -29.76 20.49 12.33
CA VAL A 770 -31.24 20.48 12.19
C VAL A 770 -31.75 21.27 10.99
N ARG A 771 -32.91 20.83 10.49
CA ARG A 771 -33.80 21.53 9.56
C ARG A 771 -34.78 22.44 10.34
N GLY A 772 -34.65 23.75 10.20
CA GLY A 772 -35.66 24.73 10.65
C GLY A 772 -35.39 25.39 12.01
N HIS A 773 -36.16 26.46 12.29
CA HIS A 773 -36.05 27.31 13.48
C HIS A 773 -37.03 26.92 14.60
N SER A 774 -37.23 25.62 14.87
CA SER A 774 -38.06 25.19 16.01
C SER A 774 -37.33 25.43 17.33
N LEU A 775 -37.96 26.18 18.23
CA LEU A 775 -37.41 26.50 19.57
C LEU A 775 -37.61 25.38 20.61
N GLU A 776 -38.28 24.29 20.23
CA GLU A 776 -38.66 23.17 21.12
C GLU A 776 -37.79 21.91 20.91
N PHE A 777 -36.51 22.07 20.56
CA PHE A 777 -35.59 20.93 20.49
C PHE A 777 -35.05 20.58 21.89
N GLN A 778 -35.49 19.46 22.46
CA GLN A 778 -34.91 18.90 23.69
C GLN A 778 -33.62 18.12 23.37
N PRO A 779 -32.44 18.53 23.89
CA PRO A 779 -31.17 17.85 23.60
C PRO A 779 -30.99 16.49 24.32
N GLU A 780 -31.87 16.15 25.27
CA GLU A 780 -31.80 14.93 26.12
C GLU A 780 -32.19 13.62 25.40
N ARG A 781 -32.27 13.60 24.07
CA ARG A 781 -32.68 12.42 23.26
C ARG A 781 -31.60 11.93 22.30
N VAL A 782 -30.33 12.21 22.61
CA VAL A 782 -29.20 11.94 21.74
C VAL A 782 -28.04 11.35 22.50
N ASP A 783 -27.88 10.05 22.34
CA ASP A 783 -26.74 9.30 22.82
C ASP A 783 -25.85 8.87 21.65
N LEU A 784 -24.53 8.86 21.88
CA LEU A 784 -23.56 8.29 20.95
C LEU A 784 -23.05 6.98 21.57
N GLY A 785 -23.50 5.85 21.04
CA GLY A 785 -22.91 4.56 21.35
C GLY A 785 -21.57 4.40 20.62
N VAL A 786 -20.56 3.90 21.31
CA VAL A 786 -19.31 3.42 20.72
C VAL A 786 -19.17 1.95 21.08
N VAL A 787 -18.99 1.09 20.07
CA VAL A 787 -18.76 -0.34 20.24
C VAL A 787 -17.27 -0.60 20.01
N LEU A 788 -16.64 -1.32 20.94
CA LEU A 788 -15.25 -1.74 20.86
C LEU A 788 -15.20 -3.26 20.68
N ALA A 789 -14.33 -3.74 19.79
CA ALA A 789 -14.08 -5.17 19.61
C ALA A 789 -13.29 -5.79 20.78
N ASP A 790 -12.42 -4.98 21.40
CA ASP A 790 -11.66 -5.29 22.61
C ASP A 790 -11.67 -4.04 23.52
N ALA A 791 -12.26 -4.17 24.71
CA ALA A 791 -12.38 -3.10 25.70
C ALA A 791 -11.24 -3.09 26.74
N ASP A 792 -10.43 -4.16 26.82
CA ASP A 792 -9.29 -4.26 27.73
C ASP A 792 -8.06 -3.53 27.16
N CYS A 793 -7.96 -3.42 25.83
CA CYS A 793 -6.87 -2.76 25.13
C CYS A 793 -7.08 -1.26 24.84
N ILE A 794 -8.32 -0.74 24.87
CA ILE A 794 -8.68 0.58 24.34
C ILE A 794 -9.55 1.38 25.31
N GLU A 795 -9.08 2.57 25.74
CA GLU A 795 -9.91 3.55 26.45
C GLU A 795 -10.60 4.50 25.45
N VAL A 796 -11.91 4.70 25.59
CA VAL A 796 -12.68 5.67 24.79
C VAL A 796 -13.29 6.74 25.69
N VAL A 797 -13.04 8.01 25.35
CA VAL A 797 -13.60 9.18 26.05
C VAL A 797 -14.54 9.94 25.11
N VAL A 798 -15.84 9.85 25.36
CA VAL A 798 -16.87 10.60 24.61
C VAL A 798 -17.25 11.86 25.39
N ASN A 799 -17.01 13.03 24.80
CA ASN A 799 -17.37 14.33 25.39
C ASN A 799 -18.49 15.00 24.58
N GLN A 800 -19.70 15.10 25.14
CA GLN A 800 -20.81 15.83 24.53
C GLN A 800 -20.64 17.35 24.72
N LYS A 801 -20.79 18.13 23.64
CA LYS A 801 -20.79 19.60 23.71
C LYS A 801 -21.98 20.20 22.96
N VAL A 802 -23.00 20.60 23.70
CA VAL A 802 -24.19 21.23 23.12
C VAL A 802 -23.92 22.70 22.82
N LEU A 803 -24.07 23.10 21.56
CA LEU A 803 -23.94 24.49 21.11
C LEU A 803 -25.35 25.08 20.88
N ILE A 804 -25.91 25.74 21.91
CA ILE A 804 -27.29 26.28 21.95
C ILE A 804 -27.45 27.53 21.05
N ASN A 805 -27.10 27.39 19.78
CA ASN A 805 -27.36 28.37 18.73
C ASN A 805 -27.60 27.71 17.35
N ARG A 806 -27.45 26.38 17.24
CA ARG A 806 -27.87 25.57 16.08
C ARG A 806 -28.31 24.18 16.56
N ASN A 807 -29.59 23.87 16.38
CA ASN A 807 -30.20 22.63 16.86
C ASN A 807 -29.56 21.37 16.20
N SER A 808 -29.42 20.27 16.95
CA SER A 808 -28.90 18.93 16.58
C SER A 808 -29.19 17.96 17.74
N VAL A 809 -29.34 16.63 17.62
CA VAL A 809 -28.90 15.56 16.67
C VAL A 809 -29.93 14.37 16.72
N LEU A 810 -29.94 13.41 15.77
CA LEU A 810 -30.13 11.94 15.94
C LEU A 810 -30.18 11.27 14.54
N PHE A 811 -29.22 10.37 14.28
CA PHE A 811 -29.20 9.46 13.12
C PHE A 811 -28.71 8.09 13.62
N TRP A 812 -29.14 7.02 12.94
CA TRP A 812 -28.52 5.69 13.07
C TRP A 812 -27.57 5.50 11.90
N GLY A 813 -26.31 5.19 12.20
CA GLY A 813 -25.26 4.90 11.23
C GLY A 813 -24.02 4.43 11.97
N ASN A 814 -23.46 3.29 11.55
CA ASN A 814 -22.27 2.73 12.17
C ASN A 814 -21.03 3.32 11.50
N LEU A 815 -20.04 3.74 12.30
CA LEU A 815 -18.72 4.13 11.82
C LEU A 815 -17.71 3.13 12.38
N MET A 816 -17.18 2.27 11.52
CA MET A 816 -16.17 1.28 11.89
C MET A 816 -14.79 1.75 11.42
N ILE A 817 -13.80 1.74 12.32
CA ILE A 817 -12.40 1.96 11.99
C ILE A 817 -11.59 0.78 12.56
N PRO A 818 -11.03 -0.10 11.71
CA PRO A 818 -10.02 -1.07 12.11
C PRO A 818 -8.83 -0.41 12.81
N LEU A 819 -8.56 -0.86 14.04
CA LEU A 819 -7.45 -0.40 14.86
C LEU A 819 -6.31 -1.42 14.85
N LEU A 820 -5.12 -0.98 14.47
CA LEU A 820 -3.90 -1.78 14.50
C LEU A 820 -3.01 -1.29 15.65
N ILE A 821 -3.05 -2.00 16.78
CA ILE A 821 -2.25 -1.70 17.96
C ILE A 821 -0.86 -2.33 17.78
N GLY A 822 0.20 -1.52 17.90
CA GLY A 822 1.57 -2.00 17.79
C GLY A 822 2.53 -0.95 17.24
N CYS A 823 3.60 -1.38 16.58
CA CYS A 823 4.56 -0.46 15.99
C CYS A 823 4.05 0.10 14.64
N PRO A 824 3.81 1.41 14.50
CA PRO A 824 3.38 2.00 13.23
C PRO A 824 4.49 1.91 12.18
N PRO A 825 4.22 1.36 10.97
CA PRO A 825 5.23 1.20 9.94
C PRO A 825 5.79 2.54 9.42
N GLY A 826 7.02 2.50 8.89
CA GLY A 826 7.71 3.67 8.35
C GLY A 826 8.47 4.53 9.38
N LYS A 827 8.45 4.19 10.67
CA LYS A 827 9.35 4.80 11.67
C LYS A 827 10.67 4.03 11.78
N ARG A 828 11.79 4.74 11.89
CA ARG A 828 13.12 4.16 12.14
C ARG A 828 13.91 4.93 13.19
N LEU A 829 14.86 4.26 13.83
CA LEU A 829 15.92 4.89 14.62
C LEU A 829 17.05 5.34 13.70
N ALA A 830 17.62 6.51 13.93
CA ALA A 830 18.76 7.07 13.22
C ALA A 830 19.75 7.69 14.22
N PHE A 831 21.05 7.74 13.88
CA PHE A 831 22.07 8.34 14.72
C PHE A 831 22.13 9.85 14.46
N ASP A 832 22.01 10.67 15.51
CA ASP A 832 22.10 12.12 15.39
C ASP A 832 23.56 12.56 15.41
N ILE A 833 24.24 12.44 14.26
CA ILE A 833 25.63 12.83 14.09
C ILE A 833 25.85 14.28 14.52
N THR A 834 24.99 15.21 14.06
CA THR A 834 25.20 16.65 14.25
C THR A 834 25.07 17.04 15.72
N TYR A 835 23.98 16.64 16.39
CA TYR A 835 23.78 16.95 17.81
C TYR A 835 24.77 16.19 18.70
N THR A 836 25.11 14.94 18.35
CA THR A 836 26.15 14.18 19.05
C THR A 836 27.49 14.91 19.02
N VAL A 837 28.00 15.28 17.83
CA VAL A 837 29.29 15.99 17.71
C VAL A 837 29.27 17.32 18.46
N GLU A 838 28.20 18.11 18.36
CA GLU A 838 28.10 19.39 19.07
C GLU A 838 28.07 19.22 20.59
N TYR A 839 27.28 18.27 21.11
CA TYR A 839 27.19 18.01 22.55
C TYR A 839 28.50 17.48 23.12
N ASN A 840 29.17 16.55 22.43
CA ASN A 840 30.46 15.99 22.86
C ASN A 840 31.54 17.09 22.92
N ARG A 841 31.61 17.96 21.91
CA ARG A 841 32.50 19.14 21.91
C ARG A 841 32.26 20.05 23.13
N LEU A 842 31.00 20.28 23.50
CA LEU A 842 30.65 21.13 24.65
C LEU A 842 30.99 20.48 26.00
N GLN A 843 30.75 19.18 26.18
CA GLN A 843 31.03 18.48 27.44
C GLN A 843 32.53 18.24 27.66
N ASN A 844 33.23 17.71 26.64
CA ASN A 844 34.64 17.35 26.76
C ASN A 844 35.56 18.58 26.63
N LYS A 845 35.05 19.71 26.15
CA LYS A 845 35.77 20.98 25.93
C LYS A 845 36.99 20.85 25.00
N HIS A 846 37.00 19.82 24.17
CA HIS A 846 38.00 19.56 23.15
C HIS A 846 37.40 19.83 21.76
N TYR A 847 38.23 20.29 20.82
CA TYR A 847 37.81 20.40 19.42
C TYR A 847 37.96 19.05 18.71
N PHE A 848 37.14 18.86 17.67
CA PHE A 848 37.11 17.66 16.85
C PHE A 848 38.23 17.74 15.79
N ASP A 849 39.38 17.12 16.09
CA ASP A 849 40.57 17.12 15.22
C ASP A 849 40.69 15.81 14.41
N CYS A 850 39.72 15.57 13.52
CA CYS A 850 39.82 14.49 12.54
C CYS A 850 40.82 14.86 11.43
N VAL A 851 41.81 13.99 11.17
CA VAL A 851 42.80 14.18 10.09
C VAL A 851 42.11 14.23 8.71
N HIS A 852 41.04 13.45 8.55
CA HIS A 852 40.11 13.50 7.43
C HIS A 852 38.70 13.66 7.97
N VAL A 853 38.01 14.74 7.57
CA VAL A 853 36.64 15.04 8.02
C VAL A 853 35.65 14.38 7.07
N ASP A 854 34.96 13.36 7.55
CA ASP A 854 33.79 12.76 6.89
C ASP A 854 32.50 13.25 7.60
N PRO A 855 31.57 13.92 6.90
CA PRO A 855 30.31 14.38 7.49
C PRO A 855 29.30 13.25 7.78
N GLU A 856 29.42 12.09 7.14
CA GLU A 856 28.58 10.91 7.40
C GLU A 856 29.21 9.96 8.43
N MET A 857 30.50 10.12 8.75
CA MET A 857 31.23 9.33 9.76
C MET A 857 32.19 10.20 10.59
N PRO A 858 31.71 10.89 11.64
CA PRO A 858 32.57 11.65 12.56
C PRO A 858 33.54 10.73 13.34
N CYS A 859 34.76 11.21 13.56
CA CYS A 859 35.78 10.48 14.33
C CYS A 859 35.86 10.94 15.80
N PHE A 860 35.88 10.03 16.76
CA PHE A 860 35.90 10.36 18.20
C PHE A 860 37.27 10.04 18.82
N LEU A 861 37.76 10.90 19.71
CA LEU A 861 39.00 10.67 20.43
C LEU A 861 38.80 9.57 21.50
N PHE A 862 39.64 8.53 21.50
CA PHE A 862 39.53 7.39 22.43
C PHE A 862 39.44 7.79 23.91
N ARG A 863 40.14 8.86 24.32
CA ARG A 863 40.20 9.33 25.71
C ARG A 863 38.93 10.05 26.17
N ASP A 864 38.11 10.52 25.23
CA ASP A 864 36.95 11.34 25.53
C ASP A 864 35.73 10.48 25.86
N THR A 865 34.89 10.95 26.79
CA THR A 865 33.60 10.30 27.05
C THR A 865 32.67 10.56 25.87
N PHE A 866 32.11 9.49 25.31
CA PHE A 866 31.21 9.52 24.16
C PHE A 866 29.74 9.57 24.59
N TYR A 867 29.00 10.59 24.15
CA TYR A 867 27.58 10.80 24.46
C TYR A 867 26.73 10.65 23.18
N PRO A 868 26.22 9.44 22.85
CA PRO A 868 25.42 9.23 21.65
C PRO A 868 23.98 9.73 21.79
N PHE A 869 23.47 10.40 20.75
CA PHE A 869 22.06 10.77 20.61
C PHE A 869 21.45 10.14 19.36
N PHE A 870 20.15 9.85 19.44
CA PHE A 870 19.40 9.19 18.38
C PHE A 870 18.11 9.94 18.07
N LEU A 871 17.67 9.83 16.82
CA LEU A 871 16.40 10.35 16.33
C LEU A 871 15.47 9.19 15.99
N ILE A 872 14.17 9.35 16.27
CA ILE A 872 13.13 8.65 15.54
C ILE A 872 12.82 9.50 14.30
N GLN A 873 12.98 8.90 13.12
CA GLN A 873 12.59 9.49 11.84
C GLN A 873 11.34 8.79 11.35
N ASP A 874 10.32 9.57 11.02
CA ASP A 874 9.08 9.12 10.39
C ASP A 874 9.19 9.34 8.88
N LEU A 875 9.33 8.25 8.12
CA LEU A 875 9.51 8.32 6.68
C LEU A 875 8.21 8.74 5.96
N VAL A 876 7.04 8.55 6.58
CA VAL A 876 5.74 8.88 5.99
C VAL A 876 5.43 10.36 6.15
N THR A 877 5.62 10.93 7.35
CA THR A 877 5.32 12.35 7.65
C THR A 877 6.53 13.26 7.49
N GLY A 878 7.73 12.72 7.25
CA GLY A 878 8.97 13.48 7.16
C GLY A 878 9.43 14.10 8.48
N GLU A 879 8.69 13.87 9.57
CA GLU A 879 9.03 14.38 10.90
C GLU A 879 10.21 13.60 11.49
N SER A 880 11.02 14.30 12.28
CA SER A 880 12.07 13.67 13.08
C SER A 880 12.11 14.28 14.48
N GLY A 881 12.33 13.44 15.48
CA GLY A 881 12.36 13.84 16.88
C GLY A 881 13.36 13.03 17.68
N SER A 882 13.85 13.59 18.79
CA SER A 882 14.81 12.91 19.66
C SER A 882 14.23 11.65 20.29
N PHE A 883 14.97 10.54 20.23
CA PHE A 883 14.63 9.31 20.93
C PHE A 883 14.98 9.43 22.41
N GLN A 884 13.95 9.40 23.27
CA GLN A 884 14.09 9.54 24.72
C GLN A 884 13.99 8.20 25.48
N GLY A 885 13.73 7.10 24.76
CA GLY A 885 13.57 5.77 25.35
C GLY A 885 14.88 5.16 25.87
N SER A 886 14.73 4.04 26.57
CA SER A 886 15.86 3.22 27.03
C SER A 886 16.42 2.36 25.90
N TYR A 887 17.73 2.13 25.85
CA TYR A 887 18.37 1.30 24.85
C TYR A 887 19.58 0.54 25.40
N VAL A 888 19.92 -0.58 24.74
CA VAL A 888 21.19 -1.28 24.92
C VAL A 888 22.14 -0.84 23.80
N PHE A 889 23.38 -0.56 24.17
CA PHE A 889 24.49 -0.32 23.26
C PHE A 889 25.35 -1.58 23.16
N LYS A 890 25.74 -2.00 21.96
CA LYS A 890 26.63 -3.16 21.74
C LYS A 890 27.61 -2.89 20.60
N VAL A 891 28.88 -3.17 20.80
CA VAL A 891 29.87 -3.31 19.73
C VAL A 891 29.73 -4.73 19.16
N VAL A 892 29.38 -4.83 17.88
CA VAL A 892 29.08 -6.08 17.16
C VAL A 892 30.08 -6.40 16.05
N GLY A 893 31.11 -5.58 15.89
CA GLY A 893 32.19 -5.79 14.95
C GLY A 893 33.19 -4.66 15.00
N GLY A 894 34.31 -4.82 14.28
CA GLY A 894 35.30 -3.76 14.14
C GLY A 894 36.57 -4.20 13.42
N GLY A 895 37.43 -3.23 13.12
CA GLY A 895 38.71 -3.44 12.46
C GLY A 895 39.55 -2.15 12.37
N PRO A 896 40.85 -2.25 12.07
CA PRO A 896 41.75 -1.08 11.94
C PRO A 896 41.48 -0.25 10.68
N THR A 897 40.84 -0.81 9.65
CA THR A 897 40.39 -0.10 8.45
C THR A 897 38.99 -0.53 8.04
N MET A 898 38.31 0.29 7.23
CA MET A 898 36.97 -0.01 6.71
C MET A 898 36.91 -1.36 5.98
N ASP A 899 37.92 -1.67 5.16
CA ASP A 899 38.01 -2.91 4.37
C ASP A 899 38.36 -4.15 5.22
N THR A 900 38.81 -3.96 6.47
CA THR A 900 39.20 -5.05 7.40
C THR A 900 38.22 -5.20 8.57
N LEU A 901 37.03 -4.59 8.48
CA LEU A 901 36.00 -4.68 9.49
C LEU A 901 35.36 -6.07 9.49
N ILE A 902 35.43 -6.76 10.64
CA ILE A 902 34.86 -8.10 10.84
C ILE A 902 33.66 -8.03 11.79
N GLU A 903 32.63 -8.84 11.56
CA GLU A 903 31.51 -9.03 12.48
C GLU A 903 31.87 -10.07 13.56
N TYR A 904 31.55 -9.77 14.82
CA TYR A 904 31.87 -10.63 15.97
C TYR A 904 30.83 -11.73 16.17
N SER A 905 31.23 -12.88 16.72
CA SER A 905 30.30 -13.95 17.11
C SER A 905 29.46 -13.53 18.33
N GLU A 906 28.33 -14.21 18.59
CA GLU A 906 27.51 -13.91 19.77
C GLU A 906 28.27 -14.08 21.10
N GLU A 907 29.21 -15.03 21.18
CA GLU A 907 30.09 -15.20 22.34
C GLU A 907 31.10 -14.04 22.50
N GLU A 908 31.63 -13.53 21.39
CA GLU A 908 32.51 -12.36 21.34
C GLU A 908 31.75 -11.08 21.70
N ILE A 909 30.55 -10.89 21.14
CA ILE A 909 29.63 -9.78 21.48
C ILE A 909 29.33 -9.81 22.98
N TYR A 910 29.05 -10.97 23.57
CA TYR A 910 28.87 -11.08 25.02
C TYR A 910 30.13 -10.67 25.79
N ARG A 911 31.29 -11.23 25.46
CA ARG A 911 32.57 -10.95 26.14
C ARG A 911 32.94 -9.46 26.11
N PHE A 912 32.89 -8.85 24.93
CA PHE A 912 33.37 -7.48 24.71
C PHE A 912 32.43 -6.38 25.28
N ASN A 913 31.18 -6.72 25.61
CA ASN A 913 30.16 -5.76 26.04
C ASN A 913 29.55 -6.05 27.42
N SER A 914 29.65 -7.27 27.96
CA SER A 914 28.93 -7.64 29.18
C SER A 914 29.69 -7.23 30.45
N PRO A 915 29.08 -6.46 31.38
CA PRO A 915 29.70 -6.11 32.66
C PRO A 915 29.95 -7.32 33.57
N LEU A 916 29.46 -8.52 33.18
CA LEU A 916 29.72 -9.79 33.85
C LEU A 916 31.00 -10.50 33.35
N ASP A 917 31.64 -10.03 32.26
CA ASP A 917 32.91 -10.58 31.80
C ASP A 917 34.02 -10.39 32.84
N LYS A 918 34.87 -11.40 32.96
CA LYS A 918 36.07 -11.40 33.83
C LYS A 918 37.34 -11.74 33.05
N THR A 919 37.27 -11.83 31.72
CA THR A 919 38.39 -12.23 30.86
C THR A 919 39.25 -11.05 30.39
N ASN A 920 39.08 -9.85 30.98
CA ASN A 920 39.81 -8.63 30.61
C ASN A 920 39.63 -8.27 29.11
N SER A 921 38.39 -8.43 28.61
CA SER A 921 38.06 -8.31 27.18
C SER A 921 37.12 -7.14 26.82
N LEU A 922 36.64 -6.39 27.80
CA LEU A 922 35.72 -5.26 27.59
C LEU A 922 36.29 -4.19 26.66
N ILE A 923 35.49 -3.78 25.67
CA ILE A 923 35.82 -2.69 24.76
C ILE A 923 35.43 -1.33 25.36
N TRP A 924 34.35 -1.27 26.14
CA TRP A 924 33.82 -0.03 26.71
C TRP A 924 33.13 -0.26 28.06
N THR A 925 32.81 0.83 28.77
CA THR A 925 32.01 0.82 30.00
C THR A 925 31.18 2.12 30.13
N THR A 926 30.33 2.20 31.14
CA THR A 926 29.59 3.41 31.50
C THR A 926 29.49 3.55 33.02
N LYS A 927 29.35 4.79 33.51
CA LYS A 927 29.30 5.11 34.95
C LYS A 927 28.00 4.71 35.64
N ASN A 928 26.93 4.42 34.89
CA ASN A 928 25.61 4.12 35.46
C ASN A 928 25.29 2.62 35.29
N THR A 929 25.15 1.90 36.40
CA THR A 929 25.12 0.42 36.43
C THR A 929 23.72 -0.17 36.28
N THR A 930 22.82 0.49 35.55
CA THR A 930 21.50 -0.07 35.22
C THR A 930 21.65 -1.15 34.17
N THR A 931 21.41 -2.40 34.51
CA THR A 931 21.56 -3.56 33.61
C THR A 931 20.23 -4.17 33.20
N THR A 932 20.25 -5.03 32.18
CA THR A 932 19.14 -5.92 31.79
C THR A 932 18.77 -6.89 32.93
N LYS A 933 17.60 -7.54 32.86
CA LYS A 933 17.09 -8.43 33.94
C LYS A 933 18.03 -9.59 34.29
N ASP A 934 18.74 -10.09 33.29
CA ASP A 934 19.79 -11.12 33.36
C ASP A 934 21.18 -10.54 33.72
N SER A 935 21.29 -9.23 33.88
CA SER A 935 22.52 -8.44 34.02
C SER A 935 23.53 -8.57 32.87
N ALA A 936 23.11 -9.11 31.71
CA ALA A 936 24.00 -9.38 30.59
C ALA A 936 24.53 -8.11 29.90
N PHE A 937 23.76 -7.02 29.85
CA PHE A 937 24.16 -5.76 29.19
C PHE A 937 23.73 -4.52 29.98
N ASN A 938 24.44 -3.41 29.77
CA ASN A 938 24.07 -2.10 30.33
C ASN A 938 22.92 -1.47 29.55
N ILE A 939 21.95 -0.90 30.28
CA ILE A 939 20.85 -0.09 29.76
C ILE A 939 21.24 1.38 29.86
N MET A 940 21.13 2.08 28.75
CA MET A 940 21.37 3.50 28.59
C MET A 940 20.08 4.25 28.28
N THR A 941 20.11 5.57 28.46
CA THR A 941 19.02 6.49 28.13
C THR A 941 19.61 7.80 27.56
N HIS A 942 18.75 8.68 27.04
CA HIS A 942 19.13 10.03 26.63
C HIS A 942 19.83 10.85 27.75
N GLN A 943 19.61 10.52 29.03
CA GLN A 943 20.22 11.22 30.18
C GLN A 943 21.46 10.49 30.74
N SER A 944 22.00 9.50 30.00
CA SER A 944 23.16 8.74 30.46
C SER A 944 24.43 9.58 30.59
N LEU A 945 25.32 9.17 31.50
CA LEU A 945 26.61 9.81 31.78
C LEU A 945 27.69 9.49 30.73
N GLY A 946 27.30 9.05 29.54
CA GLY A 946 28.17 8.70 28.43
C GLY A 946 28.85 7.33 28.53
N ILE A 947 29.67 7.04 27.51
CA ILE A 947 30.42 5.81 27.26
C ILE A 947 31.92 6.12 27.40
N GLU A 948 32.65 5.25 28.09
CA GLU A 948 34.11 5.33 28.24
C GLU A 948 34.75 4.14 27.54
N TRP A 949 35.70 4.40 26.64
CA TRP A 949 36.40 3.36 25.88
C TRP A 949 37.54 2.77 26.72
N LEU A 950 37.68 1.44 26.67
CA LEU A 950 38.63 0.69 27.49
C LEU A 950 39.67 -0.07 26.66
N CYS A 951 39.23 -0.82 25.62
CA CYS A 951 40.08 -1.69 24.79
C CYS A 951 41.10 -2.52 25.62
N LEU A 952 40.57 -3.32 26.54
CA LEU A 952 41.36 -4.18 27.42
C LEU A 952 42.14 -5.27 26.65
N GLU A 953 43.13 -5.88 27.28
CA GLU A 953 44.17 -6.73 26.65
C GLU A 953 43.64 -7.82 25.71
N ASN A 954 42.51 -8.44 26.05
CA ASN A 954 41.90 -9.52 25.25
C ASN A 954 40.82 -9.03 24.28
N SER A 955 40.83 -7.73 23.93
CA SER A 955 39.92 -7.12 22.96
C SER A 955 40.63 -6.82 21.62
N PRO A 956 39.91 -6.85 20.47
CA PRO A 956 40.52 -6.66 19.14
C PRO A 956 41.02 -5.24 18.85
N CYS A 957 40.68 -4.26 19.70
CA CYS A 957 41.16 -2.88 19.61
C CYS A 957 42.37 -2.61 20.53
N HIS A 958 42.93 -3.63 21.19
CA HIS A 958 44.15 -3.51 21.98
C HIS A 958 45.41 -3.53 21.10
N ASP A 959 46.39 -2.66 21.42
CA ASP A 959 47.72 -2.59 20.79
C ASP A 959 47.73 -2.57 19.25
N THR A 960 46.76 -1.88 18.64
CA THR A 960 46.61 -1.74 17.19
C THR A 960 47.83 -1.08 16.55
N ILE A 961 48.30 -1.62 15.42
CA ILE A 961 49.52 -1.18 14.74
C ILE A 961 49.26 0.15 14.00
N PRO A 962 50.00 1.24 14.29
CA PRO A 962 49.85 2.49 13.55
C PRO A 962 50.35 2.34 12.11
N HIS A 963 49.50 2.65 11.14
CA HIS A 963 49.81 2.60 9.71
C HIS A 963 50.54 3.84 9.18
N SER A 964 50.71 4.87 10.00
CA SER A 964 51.35 6.14 9.62
C SER A 964 52.08 6.78 10.82
N ILE A 965 52.48 8.06 10.69
CA ILE A 965 53.02 8.85 11.80
C ILE A 965 51.95 9.33 12.80
N PHE A 966 50.67 9.12 12.50
CA PHE A 966 49.56 9.43 13.40
C PHE A 966 49.31 8.27 14.37
N ALA A 967 48.61 8.57 15.48
CA ALA A 967 48.21 7.55 16.45
C ALA A 967 47.27 6.51 15.81
N PRO A 968 47.21 5.26 16.32
CA PRO A 968 46.32 4.25 15.77
C PRO A 968 44.85 4.68 15.79
N GLU A 969 44.12 4.16 14.81
CA GLU A 969 42.69 4.36 14.60
C GLU A 969 42.00 2.99 14.52
N PHE A 970 40.70 2.97 14.84
CA PHE A 970 39.88 1.77 14.81
C PHE A 970 38.44 2.11 14.45
N PHE A 971 37.79 1.25 13.68
CA PHE A 971 36.40 1.38 13.29
C PHE A 971 35.58 0.35 14.05
N PHE A 972 34.55 0.80 14.77
CA PHE A 972 33.61 -0.06 15.48
C PHE A 972 32.27 -0.11 14.76
N LYS A 973 31.72 -1.30 14.59
CA LYS A 973 30.34 -1.52 14.16
C LYS A 973 29.48 -1.65 15.41
N VAL A 974 28.57 -0.70 15.61
CA VAL A 974 27.76 -0.56 16.81
C VAL A 974 26.30 -0.84 16.50
N LEU A 975 25.69 -1.68 17.33
CA LEU A 975 24.26 -1.95 17.37
C LEU A 975 23.64 -1.24 18.57
N VAL A 976 22.54 -0.53 18.34
CA VAL A 976 21.70 0.05 19.38
C VAL A 976 20.27 -0.49 19.22
N SER A 977 19.67 -0.94 20.32
CA SER A 977 18.28 -1.39 20.31
C SER A 977 17.55 -1.13 21.64
N ASN A 978 16.28 -0.77 21.57
CA ASN A 978 15.40 -0.61 22.73
C ASN A 978 14.65 -1.91 23.13
N ARG A 979 14.82 -2.98 22.36
CA ARG A 979 14.11 -4.25 22.50
C ARG A 979 14.23 -4.83 23.90
N GLY A 980 13.09 -5.06 24.55
CA GLY A 980 13.00 -5.63 25.89
C GLY A 980 13.49 -4.74 27.05
N VAL A 981 13.96 -3.52 26.78
CA VAL A 981 14.44 -2.57 27.81
C VAL A 981 13.58 -1.31 27.92
N ASP A 982 13.02 -0.82 26.81
CA ASP A 982 12.04 0.27 26.83
C ASP A 982 10.61 -0.28 27.02
N LYS A 983 9.75 0.55 27.61
CA LYS A 983 8.32 0.29 27.81
C LYS A 983 7.44 1.44 27.31
N SER A 984 8.03 2.48 26.72
CA SER A 984 7.33 3.67 26.22
C SER A 984 6.57 3.44 24.91
N THR A 985 7.06 2.50 24.07
CA THR A 985 6.55 2.17 22.74
C THR A 985 6.38 0.65 22.57
N TYR A 986 5.59 0.21 21.59
CA TYR A 986 5.55 -1.16 21.10
C TYR A 986 6.59 -1.44 20.00
N CYS A 987 7.35 -0.43 19.53
CA CYS A 987 8.37 -0.59 18.51
C CYS A 987 9.69 -1.15 19.05
N ASP A 988 10.07 -2.34 18.58
CA ASP A 988 11.45 -2.84 18.63
C ASP A 988 12.30 -2.10 17.59
N HIS A 989 12.82 -0.94 17.97
CA HIS A 989 13.77 -0.16 17.20
C HIS A 989 15.18 -0.75 17.31
N GLN A 990 15.84 -0.85 16.16
CA GLN A 990 17.24 -1.25 16.06
C GLN A 990 17.95 -0.38 15.01
N LEU A 991 19.17 0.03 15.33
CA LEU A 991 20.07 0.75 14.43
C LEU A 991 21.45 0.08 14.49
N ILE A 992 22.08 -0.05 13.33
CA ILE A 992 23.51 -0.39 13.23
C ILE A 992 24.20 0.76 12.51
N PHE A 993 25.30 1.27 13.08
CA PHE A 993 26.09 2.35 12.52
C PHE A 993 27.58 2.14 12.81
N LEU A 994 28.43 2.92 12.13
CA LEU A 994 29.87 2.86 12.28
C LEU A 994 30.36 4.03 13.14
N LEU A 995 31.32 3.76 14.01
CA LEU A 995 32.06 4.76 14.77
C LEU A 995 33.53 4.66 14.40
N HIS A 996 34.12 5.75 13.94
CA HIS A 996 35.55 5.90 13.78
C HIS A 996 36.14 6.44 15.09
N ILE A 997 37.14 5.77 15.64
CA ILE A 997 37.82 6.18 16.87
C ILE A 997 39.31 6.30 16.61
N HIS A 998 39.92 7.39 17.06
CA HIS A 998 41.33 7.69 16.85
C HIS A 998 42.06 7.97 18.17
N GLY A 999 43.38 7.87 18.15
CA GLY A 999 44.20 8.12 19.34
C GLY A 999 44.21 6.96 20.34
N LEU A 1000 44.05 5.71 19.87
CA LEU A 1000 44.11 4.54 20.74
C LEU A 1000 45.52 4.42 21.37
N PRO A 1001 45.63 4.07 22.66
CA PRO A 1001 46.92 3.92 23.33
C PRO A 1001 47.67 2.68 22.82
N LEU A 1002 48.95 2.84 22.54
CA LEU A 1002 49.86 1.73 22.29
C LEU A 1002 50.14 0.98 23.60
N SER A 1003 50.41 -0.32 23.54
CA SER A 1003 50.91 -1.07 24.71
C SER A 1003 52.20 -0.45 25.25
N ALA A 1004 52.45 -0.61 26.55
CA ALA A 1004 53.67 -0.12 27.19
C ALA A 1004 54.94 -0.68 26.52
N GLU A 1005 54.91 -1.96 26.10
CA GLU A 1005 56.01 -2.62 25.40
C GLU A 1005 56.26 -1.99 24.02
N ARG A 1006 55.21 -1.80 23.21
CA ARG A 1006 55.33 -1.21 21.86
C ARG A 1006 55.74 0.26 21.91
N ALA A 1007 55.22 1.03 22.88
CA ALA A 1007 55.61 2.41 23.12
C ALA A 1007 57.10 2.52 23.50
N LEU A 1008 57.57 1.65 24.41
CA LEU A 1008 59.01 1.54 24.76
C LEU A 1008 59.86 1.15 23.55
N PHE A 1009 59.42 0.18 22.75
CA PHE A 1009 60.13 -0.25 21.54
C PHE A 1009 60.27 0.89 20.53
N ILE A 1010 59.18 1.60 20.21
CA ILE A 1010 59.20 2.75 19.30
C ILE A 1010 60.12 3.85 19.85
N LEU A 1011 60.02 4.19 21.14
CA LEU A 1011 60.88 5.20 21.77
C LEU A 1011 62.36 4.83 21.66
N MET A 1012 62.72 3.57 21.93
CA MET A 1012 64.09 3.07 21.82
C MET A 1012 64.61 3.13 20.37
N VAL A 1013 63.80 2.73 19.38
CA VAL A 1013 64.16 2.83 17.96
C VAL A 1013 64.32 4.29 17.54
N SER A 1014 63.39 5.17 17.88
CA SER A 1014 63.48 6.60 17.58
C SER A 1014 64.70 7.26 18.24
N PHE A 1015 65.05 6.87 19.48
CA PHE A 1015 66.24 7.37 20.17
C PHE A 1015 67.53 6.90 19.48
N ILE A 1016 67.61 5.64 19.04
CA ILE A 1016 68.74 5.11 18.26
C ILE A 1016 68.87 5.85 16.91
N VAL A 1017 67.76 6.06 16.19
CA VAL A 1017 67.76 6.79 14.90
C VAL A 1017 68.16 8.26 15.12
N PHE A 1018 67.68 8.91 16.17
CA PHE A 1018 68.05 10.28 16.50
C PHE A 1018 69.54 10.40 16.85
N ILE A 1019 70.09 9.50 17.68
CA ILE A 1019 71.54 9.45 17.96
C ILE A 1019 72.32 9.18 16.68
N GLY A 1020 71.84 8.31 15.79
CA GLY A 1020 72.44 8.06 14.48
C GLY A 1020 72.50 9.31 13.61
N LEU A 1021 71.39 10.05 13.50
CA LEU A 1021 71.30 11.29 12.73
C LEU A 1021 72.13 12.42 13.35
N VAL A 1022 72.14 12.58 14.68
CA VAL A 1022 72.98 13.55 15.38
C VAL A 1022 74.47 13.22 15.21
N SER A 1023 74.84 11.94 15.30
CA SER A 1023 76.21 11.49 15.05
C SER A 1023 76.62 11.74 13.60
N LEU A 1024 75.75 11.44 12.64
CA LEU A 1024 75.99 11.67 11.22
C LEU A 1024 76.06 13.17 10.88
N TYR A 1025 75.26 14.01 11.55
CA TYR A 1025 75.33 15.47 11.46
C TYR A 1025 76.65 16.02 12.06
N ILE A 1026 77.09 15.52 13.22
CA ILE A 1026 78.38 15.88 13.82
C ILE A 1026 79.53 15.44 12.91
N ILE A 1027 79.50 14.23 12.37
CA ILE A 1027 80.47 13.74 11.37
C ILE A 1027 80.45 14.63 10.13
N PHE A 1028 79.27 15.00 9.61
CA PHE A 1028 79.13 15.90 8.46
C PHE A 1028 79.73 17.29 8.76
N CYS A 1029 79.44 17.88 9.91
CA CYS A 1029 80.03 19.16 10.34
C CYS A 1029 81.56 19.08 10.51
N LEU A 1030 82.08 17.99 11.10
CA LEU A 1030 83.51 17.76 11.26
C LEU A 1030 84.22 17.52 9.92
N LEU A 1031 83.56 16.85 8.95
CA LEU A 1031 84.03 16.66 7.58
C LEU A 1031 83.87 17.92 6.71
N LEU A 1032 82.95 18.83 7.05
CA LEU A 1032 82.78 20.12 6.37
C LEU A 1032 84.05 20.98 6.49
N THR A 1033 84.69 20.99 7.66
CA THR A 1033 85.94 21.72 7.91
C THR A 1033 87.10 21.35 6.96
N PRO A 1034 87.49 20.06 6.79
CA PRO A 1034 88.47 19.66 5.79
C PRO A 1034 87.92 19.73 4.35
N MET A 1035 86.63 19.50 4.10
CA MET A 1035 86.03 19.66 2.76
C MET A 1035 86.10 21.12 2.26
N VAL A 1036 85.81 22.11 3.11
CA VAL A 1036 85.91 23.53 2.75
C VAL A 1036 87.37 23.96 2.56
N LYS A 1037 88.30 23.44 3.36
CA LYS A 1037 89.75 23.63 3.12
C LYS A 1037 90.20 22.99 1.80
N ALA A 1038 89.76 21.77 1.51
CA ALA A 1038 90.06 21.06 0.27
C ALA A 1038 89.46 21.78 -0.95
N CYS A 1039 88.20 22.20 -0.89
CA CYS A 1039 87.55 22.98 -1.95
C CYS A 1039 88.22 24.35 -2.17
N ASN A 1040 88.67 25.04 -1.12
CA ASN A 1040 89.41 26.29 -1.30
C ASN A 1040 90.81 26.05 -1.93
N ILE A 1041 91.49 24.97 -1.58
CA ILE A 1041 92.76 24.55 -2.23
C ILE A 1041 92.50 24.14 -3.70
N LEU A 1042 91.41 23.44 -3.98
CA LEU A 1042 91.02 23.03 -5.34
C LEU A 1042 90.66 24.26 -6.19
N ARG A 1043 89.91 25.22 -5.64
CA ARG A 1043 89.52 26.47 -6.28
C ARG A 1043 90.73 27.38 -6.55
N TRP A 1044 91.73 27.38 -5.67
CA TRP A 1044 93.01 28.06 -5.90
C TRP A 1044 93.83 27.38 -7.00
N LYS A 1045 93.89 26.04 -7.02
CA LYS A 1045 94.52 25.28 -8.11
C LYS A 1045 93.83 25.49 -9.47
N ILE A 1046 92.50 25.54 -9.52
CA ILE A 1046 91.74 25.76 -10.76
C ILE A 1046 91.94 27.19 -11.28
N ASN A 1047 91.92 28.20 -10.40
CA ASN A 1047 92.20 29.58 -10.82
C ASN A 1047 93.63 29.76 -11.36
N ASN A 1048 94.64 29.11 -10.74
CA ASN A 1048 96.03 29.20 -11.22
C ASN A 1048 96.30 28.45 -12.54
N ILE A 1049 95.41 27.55 -12.98
CA ILE A 1049 95.52 26.87 -14.29
C ILE A 1049 94.95 27.75 -15.43
N ILE A 1050 94.13 28.75 -15.11
CA ILE A 1050 93.45 29.61 -16.10
C ILE A 1050 94.29 30.88 -16.44
N THR A 1051 95.34 31.18 -15.66
CA THR A 1051 96.11 32.44 -15.78
C THR A 1051 97.61 32.25 -16.08
N SER A 1052 97.97 31.30 -16.96
CA SER A 1052 99.30 31.29 -17.59
C SER A 1052 99.21 30.97 -19.09
N GLU A 1053 99.19 32.05 -19.88
CA GLU A 1053 99.65 32.16 -21.27
C GLU A 1053 99.02 31.24 -22.36
N SER A 1054 98.14 31.85 -23.16
CA SER A 1054 98.45 31.97 -24.59
C SER A 1054 98.19 33.39 -25.06
N TYR A 1055 99.25 34.07 -25.50
CA TYR A 1055 99.22 35.37 -26.18
C TYR A 1055 99.84 35.22 -27.58
N TYR A 1056 99.59 36.22 -28.44
CA TYR A 1056 99.98 36.32 -29.87
C TYR A 1056 99.07 35.56 -30.84
N THR A 1057 97.97 36.17 -31.34
CA THR A 1057 97.82 37.23 -32.40
C THR A 1057 97.75 36.64 -33.82
N TYR A 1058 96.91 37.10 -34.77
CA TYR A 1058 96.62 38.50 -35.16
C TYR A 1058 95.33 38.62 -36.02
N LYS A 1059 94.89 39.87 -36.28
CA LYS A 1059 93.98 40.37 -37.36
C LYS A 1059 92.44 40.34 -37.18
N SER A 1060 91.88 41.57 -37.13
CA SER A 1060 90.87 42.17 -38.06
C SER A 1060 89.61 41.37 -38.46
N SER A 1061 88.39 41.94 -38.54
CA SER A 1061 87.93 43.33 -38.37
C SER A 1061 86.38 43.40 -38.36
N SER A 1062 85.83 44.47 -37.74
CA SER A 1062 84.61 45.24 -38.11
C SER A 1062 83.26 44.58 -38.50
N ARG A 1063 82.18 45.34 -38.21
CA ARG A 1063 80.78 45.25 -38.68
C ARG A 1063 79.88 44.24 -37.91
N ILE A 1064 78.74 44.63 -37.31
CA ILE A 1064 77.56 45.43 -37.72
C ILE A 1064 76.42 44.55 -38.28
N PHE A 1065 75.30 44.59 -37.54
CA PHE A 1065 73.89 44.37 -37.91
C PHE A 1065 73.38 43.04 -38.53
N SER A 1066 72.27 42.58 -37.93
CA SER A 1066 71.06 42.00 -38.56
C SER A 1066 71.14 40.74 -39.43
N GLY A 1067 70.06 39.94 -39.40
CA GLY A 1067 69.81 38.94 -40.43
C GLY A 1067 68.92 37.79 -39.97
N THR A 1068 67.63 37.86 -40.31
CA THR A 1068 66.67 36.77 -40.11
C THR A 1068 66.83 35.62 -41.11
N SER A 1069 66.26 34.47 -40.73
CA SER A 1069 65.72 33.41 -41.60
C SER A 1069 66.68 32.41 -42.25
N GLY A 1070 66.19 31.16 -42.44
CA GLY A 1070 66.48 30.47 -43.70
C GLY A 1070 66.69 28.96 -43.76
N THR A 1071 65.67 28.15 -43.41
CA THR A 1071 65.26 26.93 -44.17
C THR A 1071 66.13 25.65 -44.32
N LYS A 1072 65.38 24.53 -44.35
CA LYS A 1072 65.59 23.26 -45.11
C LYS A 1072 66.66 22.25 -44.60
N SER A 1073 66.56 20.93 -44.86
CA SER A 1073 65.42 19.99 -45.11
C SER A 1073 65.97 18.57 -45.44
N ARG A 1074 65.13 17.52 -45.34
CA ARG A 1074 65.32 16.08 -45.69
C ARG A 1074 65.90 15.23 -44.54
N ALA A 1075 65.34 14.08 -44.09
CA ALA A 1075 64.35 13.11 -44.58
C ALA A 1075 64.86 11.99 -45.52
N SER A 1076 64.82 10.73 -45.03
CA SER A 1076 64.59 9.43 -45.72
C SER A 1076 64.97 8.27 -44.75
N SER A 1077 64.04 7.43 -44.26
CA SER A 1077 63.69 6.07 -44.77
C SER A 1077 64.66 4.93 -44.32
N SER A 1078 64.32 3.65 -44.16
CA SER A 1078 63.08 2.84 -43.98
C SER A 1078 63.49 1.34 -43.88
N ILE A 1079 62.54 0.39 -43.71
CA ILE A 1079 62.70 -1.10 -43.78
C ILE A 1079 63.31 -1.74 -42.50
N GLY A 1080 62.81 -2.87 -41.96
CA GLY A 1080 61.57 -3.63 -42.24
C GLY A 1080 61.53 -5.05 -41.60
N SER A 1081 60.33 -5.64 -41.54
CA SER A 1081 59.97 -7.07 -41.26
C SER A 1081 60.15 -7.68 -39.85
N SER A 1082 59.43 -8.72 -39.38
CA SER A 1082 58.05 -9.22 -39.65
C SER A 1082 57.64 -10.44 -38.76
N ILE A 1083 56.32 -10.63 -38.53
CA ILE A 1083 55.58 -11.93 -38.34
C ILE A 1083 55.40 -12.59 -36.94
N SER A 1084 54.16 -13.12 -36.75
CA SER A 1084 53.57 -14.03 -35.73
C SER A 1084 53.11 -13.40 -34.40
N SER A 1085 51.83 -13.44 -33.97
CA SER A 1085 50.80 -14.50 -33.90
C SER A 1085 51.15 -15.60 -32.87
N LYS A 1086 50.27 -16.07 -31.97
CA LYS A 1086 48.80 -16.19 -31.98
C LYS A 1086 48.15 -16.04 -30.58
N VAL A 1087 46.81 -15.96 -30.57
CA VAL A 1087 45.90 -15.99 -29.40
C VAL A 1087 45.57 -17.44 -28.99
N VAL A 1088 45.15 -17.68 -27.73
CA VAL A 1088 43.94 -18.47 -27.30
C VAL A 1088 44.02 -18.94 -25.82
N GLU A 1089 42.98 -18.55 -25.07
CA GLU A 1089 42.22 -19.16 -23.95
C GLU A 1089 42.79 -20.29 -23.06
N GLY A 1090 42.34 -20.33 -21.79
CA GLY A 1090 42.31 -21.55 -20.98
C GLY A 1090 42.16 -21.37 -19.45
N ASN A 1091 40.91 -21.29 -18.98
CA ASN A 1091 40.39 -21.49 -17.61
C ASN A 1091 41.38 -21.81 -16.45
N GLN A 1092 41.23 -21.06 -15.34
CA GLN A 1092 40.47 -21.56 -14.17
C GLN A 1092 39.85 -20.41 -13.38
#